data_AF-A0A7X7T3Y8-F1
#
_entry.id   AF-A0A7X7T3Y8-F1
#
_cell.length_a   1.000
_cell.length_b   1.000
_cell.length_c   1.000
_cell.angle_alpha   90.00
_cell.angle_beta   90.00
_cell.angle_gamma   90.00
#
_symmetry.space_group_name_H-M   'P 1'
#
loop_
_entity.id
_entity.type
_entity.pdbx_description
1 polymer ?
#
loop_
_entity_poly.entity_id
_entity_poly.type
_entity_poly.pdbx_seq_one_letter_code
_entity_poly.pdbx_strand_id
1 'polypeptide(L)'
;MAILALPLAIAAATSLPATRTFWRPEPGAGLQPAQVQVEATLVLDGRRTAVYQQLGYSPAVDREVLATTVRRFEDEVMTRLESVFGAFPDCDGNGRLLLLVSEAPTPDATVFPTDLLSEAEANRRGLHSNHGEIIYHPFLFSGNRLALNELTLAEAAYRLLHLARHPSSPSAARWIASYIPFFLGQTSPRWLWGDADSLGRTYLPHDPWSERGWSVLLLQYLRERLGDSALVTLQSRPSLAALAEQTEPNSGNVDLLGDFAMACWLNDSGLAGKRFGFAMVDPPRPLVAARAQASRPSSGLLQVGAGGMAYLVIEGSGERSFPITLQGDPEAAWSARAVLVSERGPDRELSVVFGDRTLARLELPRLASGEAVIVAIAVMPADTPGGDQRILPLSWGVGWVPHVPADDGQNRLASAVQQALPDGGKAARERLAATVGRLTGDANGHAPAVTTRYAFAPEAHAVVEVLRQEAERRALQAEIVPFTHRSPAGVEQEWQNVVIELPGRDPRRWPVVVAAHWDAVRGDAEESMVRALSASENAASVATVLEVAGALSRRARHSSVLVAFLAGGYHGAAGAAALLAQRQGKVAAWIEVDAVGIPQRGTRAGHLRLEATKQLARLPAAFVRSAKEVGLVARVHPEIESEHTGVPLAIRYGIPAFVIRGRTPEETAGDAALPLAVERQRISYDLLALVAKALADATTVAAGGM
;
A
#
# COMPACT_ATOMS: atom_id res chain seq x y z
N MET A 1 50.21 1.39 35.50
CA MET A 1 48.89 0.83 35.15
C MET A 1 47.89 1.29 36.19
N ALA A 2 47.05 2.26 35.86
CA ALA A 2 45.95 2.72 36.72
C ALA A 2 44.64 2.28 36.07
N ILE A 3 43.87 1.44 36.76
CA ILE A 3 42.54 1.00 36.35
C ILE A 3 41.57 2.12 36.76
N LEU A 4 41.04 2.84 35.77
CA LEU A 4 39.92 3.77 35.94
C LEU A 4 38.63 2.95 36.07
N ALA A 5 38.13 2.82 37.30
CA ALA A 5 36.78 2.34 37.56
C ALA A 5 35.79 3.45 37.17
N LEU A 6 35.01 3.22 36.10
CA LEU A 6 33.83 4.04 35.81
C LEU A 6 32.74 3.70 36.83
N PRO A 7 32.14 4.68 37.53
CA PRO A 7 30.98 4.41 38.36
C PRO A 7 29.77 4.13 37.47
N LEU A 8 29.12 2.97 37.68
CA LEU A 8 27.75 2.72 37.25
C LEU A 8 26.85 3.79 37.89
N ALA A 9 26.40 4.75 37.09
CA ALA A 9 25.37 5.68 37.50
C ALA A 9 24.06 4.89 37.66
N ILE A 10 23.62 4.71 38.91
CA ILE A 10 22.25 4.30 39.22
C ILE A 10 21.37 5.47 38.80
N ALA A 11 20.60 5.30 37.72
CA ALA A 11 19.61 6.29 37.30
C ALA A 11 18.61 6.47 38.46
N ALA A 12 18.59 7.67 39.05
CA ALA A 12 17.56 8.03 40.01
C ALA A 12 16.22 8.07 39.26
N ALA A 13 15.22 7.31 39.72
CA ALA A 13 13.88 7.35 39.17
C ALA A 13 13.35 8.79 39.28
N THR A 14 13.21 9.46 38.14
CA THR A 14 12.62 10.79 38.05
C THR A 14 11.14 10.68 38.38
N SER A 15 10.68 11.42 39.39
CA SER A 15 9.25 11.47 39.72
C SER A 15 8.49 12.08 38.55
N LEU A 16 7.53 11.33 37.99
CA LEU A 16 6.70 11.82 36.90
C LEU A 16 5.81 12.98 37.36
N PRO A 17 5.57 14.00 36.52
CA PRO A 17 4.76 15.14 36.90
C PRO A 17 3.28 14.74 37.04
N ALA A 18 2.60 15.33 38.04
CA ALA A 18 1.18 15.08 38.30
C ALA A 18 0.27 15.51 37.14
N THR A 19 0.69 16.51 36.37
CA THR A 19 0.04 16.98 35.15
C THR A 19 1.07 17.12 34.04
N ARG A 20 0.72 16.68 32.83
CA ARG A 20 1.57 16.76 31.64
C ARG A 20 0.71 17.12 30.43
N THR A 21 1.32 17.87 29.51
CA THR A 21 0.73 18.18 28.21
C THR A 21 1.21 17.19 27.17
N PHE A 22 0.29 16.73 26.32
CA PHE A 22 0.55 15.77 25.26
C PHE A 22 0.08 16.31 23.91
N TRP A 23 0.77 15.95 22.84
CA TRP A 23 0.28 16.06 21.47
C TRP A 23 -0.43 14.77 21.09
N ARG A 24 -1.76 14.80 21.04
CA ARG A 24 -2.58 13.64 20.72
C ARG A 24 -2.97 13.68 19.24
N PRO A 25 -2.89 12.57 18.49
CA PRO A 25 -3.45 12.49 17.15
C PRO A 25 -4.93 12.91 17.10
N GLU A 26 -5.30 13.72 16.10
CA GLU A 26 -6.68 14.16 15.96
C GLU A 26 -7.53 13.10 15.22
N PRO A 27 -8.72 12.76 15.75
CA PRO A 27 -9.62 11.85 15.05
C PRO A 27 -10.03 12.33 13.64
N GLY A 28 -9.99 11.44 12.65
CA GLY A 28 -10.57 11.70 11.33
C GLY A 28 -9.74 12.58 10.38
N ALA A 29 -8.47 12.84 10.70
CA ALA A 29 -7.56 13.68 9.91
C ALA A 29 -7.21 13.14 8.50
N GLY A 30 -7.66 11.92 8.16
CA GLY A 30 -7.48 11.31 6.85
C GLY A 30 -6.01 11.14 6.49
N LEU A 31 -5.61 11.72 5.36
CA LEU A 31 -4.26 11.63 4.80
C LEU A 31 -3.31 12.71 5.30
N GLN A 32 -3.75 13.62 6.17
CA GLN A 32 -2.91 14.70 6.69
C GLN A 32 -2.44 14.39 8.11
N PRO A 33 -1.21 14.80 8.48
CA PRO A 33 -0.77 14.73 9.86
C PRO A 33 -1.53 15.79 10.68
N ALA A 34 -2.35 15.35 11.64
CA ALA A 34 -3.05 16.26 12.55
C ALA A 34 -2.90 15.79 14.00
N GLN A 35 -2.64 16.76 14.88
CA GLN A 35 -2.52 16.57 16.32
C GLN A 35 -3.15 17.76 17.03
N VAL A 36 -3.65 17.49 18.23
CA VAL A 36 -4.15 18.50 19.15
C VAL A 36 -3.40 18.41 20.47
N GLN A 37 -3.12 19.57 21.05
CA GLN A 37 -2.51 19.62 22.36
C GLN A 37 -3.56 19.37 23.44
N VAL A 38 -3.31 18.42 24.33
CA VAL A 38 -4.21 18.06 25.42
C VAL A 38 -3.47 18.04 26.76
N GLU A 39 -4.13 18.50 27.81
CA GLU A 39 -3.61 18.40 29.17
C GLU A 39 -4.17 17.12 29.83
N ALA A 40 -3.31 16.40 30.55
CA ALA A 40 -3.68 15.15 31.20
C ALA A 40 -3.06 15.03 32.60
N THR A 41 -3.75 14.31 33.48
CA THR A 41 -3.34 14.11 34.88
C THR A 41 -2.91 12.67 35.12
N LEU A 42 -1.84 12.49 35.89
CA LEU A 42 -1.37 11.17 36.31
C LEU A 42 -2.41 10.55 37.25
N VAL A 43 -3.02 9.46 36.82
CA VAL A 43 -4.06 8.74 37.59
C VAL A 43 -3.56 7.41 38.15
N LEU A 44 -2.47 6.88 37.61
CA LEU A 44 -1.81 5.67 38.10
C LEU A 44 -0.31 5.75 37.78
N ASP A 45 0.53 5.50 38.78
CA ASP A 45 1.98 5.31 38.63
C ASP A 45 2.30 3.84 38.95
N GLY A 46 2.39 3.04 37.89
CA GLY A 46 2.66 1.61 37.95
C GLY A 46 4.16 1.30 38.09
N ARG A 47 4.50 0.01 38.05
CA ARG A 47 5.90 -0.42 38.16
C ARG A 47 6.67 -0.13 36.87
N ARG A 48 6.00 -0.26 35.73
CA ARG A 48 6.58 -0.18 34.38
C ARG A 48 5.79 0.74 33.45
N THR A 49 4.62 1.18 33.88
CA THR A 49 3.71 2.03 33.13
C THR A 49 3.27 3.22 33.97
N ALA A 50 2.98 4.33 33.32
CA ALA A 50 2.34 5.47 33.95
C ALA A 50 1.12 5.88 33.13
N VAL A 51 -0.01 6.06 33.81
CA VAL A 51 -1.29 6.33 33.15
C VAL A 51 -1.69 7.77 33.37
N TYR A 52 -1.77 8.50 32.27
CA TYR A 52 -2.30 9.85 32.21
C TYR A 52 -3.73 9.82 31.68
N GLN A 53 -4.65 10.54 32.32
CA GLN A 53 -6.02 10.71 31.84
C GLN A 53 -6.22 12.14 31.36
N GLN A 54 -6.64 12.31 30.10
CA GLN A 54 -6.97 13.61 29.52
C GLN A 54 -8.02 14.33 30.35
N LEU A 55 -7.78 15.61 30.63
CA LEU A 55 -8.75 16.46 31.33
C LEU A 55 -10.06 16.57 30.52
N GLY A 56 -11.18 16.38 31.20
CA GLY A 56 -12.52 16.39 30.59
C GLY A 56 -12.94 15.09 29.90
N TYR A 57 -12.03 14.12 29.75
CA TYR A 57 -12.36 12.79 29.22
C TYR A 57 -12.70 11.82 30.35
N SER A 58 -13.79 11.07 30.18
CA SER A 58 -14.24 10.03 31.12
C SER A 58 -14.26 8.68 30.41
N PRO A 59 -13.35 7.74 30.74
CA PRO A 59 -13.37 6.40 30.16
C PRO A 59 -14.59 5.60 30.65
N ALA A 60 -14.91 4.49 29.97
CA ALA A 60 -16.05 3.64 30.34
C ALA A 60 -15.79 2.75 31.57
N VAL A 61 -14.56 2.77 32.10
CA VAL A 61 -14.11 1.98 33.24
C VAL A 61 -13.76 2.89 34.41
N ASP A 62 -13.97 2.41 35.63
CA ASP A 62 -13.52 3.12 36.83
C ASP A 62 -12.00 2.96 37.06
N ARG A 63 -11.49 3.66 38.07
CA ARG A 63 -10.06 3.65 38.41
C ARG A 63 -9.55 2.30 38.90
N GLU A 64 -10.38 1.49 39.55
CA GLU A 64 -9.98 0.19 40.09
C GLU A 64 -9.81 -0.83 38.96
N VAL A 65 -10.77 -0.83 38.03
CA VAL A 65 -10.72 -1.63 36.80
C VAL A 65 -9.52 -1.22 35.95
N LEU A 66 -9.30 0.09 35.76
CA LEU A 66 -8.13 0.60 35.05
C LEU A 66 -6.82 0.12 35.67
N ALA A 67 -6.66 0.26 37.00
CA ALA A 67 -5.47 -0.21 37.71
C ALA A 67 -5.27 -1.73 37.60
N THR A 68 -6.35 -2.50 37.61
CA THR A 68 -6.29 -3.96 37.45
C THR A 68 -5.84 -4.35 36.05
N THR A 69 -6.43 -3.74 35.01
CA THR A 69 -6.04 -3.95 33.62
C THR A 69 -4.56 -3.61 33.39
N VAL A 70 -4.09 -2.49 33.94
CA VAL A 70 -2.70 -2.05 33.79
C VAL A 70 -1.72 -2.99 34.49
N ARG A 71 -2.02 -3.47 35.69
CA ARG A 71 -1.17 -4.47 36.36
C ARG A 71 -1.04 -5.76 35.55
N ARG A 72 -2.14 -6.30 35.03
CA ARG A 72 -2.11 -7.48 34.16
C ARG A 72 -1.29 -7.23 32.90
N PHE A 73 -1.46 -6.07 32.30
CA PHE A 73 -0.67 -5.65 31.16
C PHE A 73 0.84 -5.62 31.46
N GLU A 74 1.26 -5.06 32.59
CA GLU A 74 2.67 -5.06 33.01
C GLU A 74 3.22 -6.47 33.26
N ASP A 75 2.47 -7.29 33.99
CA ASP A 75 2.94 -8.58 34.48
C ASP A 75 2.92 -9.66 33.40
N GLU A 76 1.88 -9.69 32.56
CA GLU A 76 1.66 -10.75 31.58
C GLU A 76 2.08 -10.31 30.18
N VAL A 77 1.53 -9.19 29.69
CA VAL A 77 1.70 -8.76 28.30
C VAL A 77 3.13 -8.26 28.04
N MET A 78 3.59 -7.26 28.80
CA MET A 78 4.92 -6.69 28.60
C MET A 78 6.02 -7.74 28.80
N THR A 79 5.96 -8.50 29.90
CA THR A 79 6.94 -9.57 30.19
C THR A 79 7.03 -10.58 29.04
N ARG A 80 5.89 -11.04 28.52
CA ARG A 80 5.87 -12.04 27.45
C ARG A 80 6.38 -11.47 26.14
N LEU A 81 5.98 -10.26 25.77
CA LEU A 81 6.48 -9.58 24.58
C LEU A 81 8.00 -9.40 24.64
N GLU A 82 8.55 -8.98 25.78
CA GLU A 82 9.99 -8.81 25.94
C GLU A 82 10.76 -10.12 25.88
N SER A 83 10.19 -11.22 26.38
CA SER A 83 10.84 -12.52 26.34
C SER A 83 11.10 -13.04 24.92
N VAL A 84 10.31 -12.59 23.93
CA VAL A 84 10.42 -13.02 22.53
C VAL A 84 11.03 -11.94 21.66
N PHE A 85 10.55 -10.71 21.80
CA PHE A 85 10.92 -9.62 20.94
C PHE A 85 12.01 -8.73 21.57
N GLY A 86 12.32 -8.83 22.86
CA GLY A 86 13.29 -7.97 23.56
C GLY A 86 12.66 -6.73 24.19
N ALA A 87 13.45 -5.96 24.95
CA ALA A 87 12.99 -4.87 25.81
C ALA A 87 12.23 -3.73 25.08
N PHE A 88 11.27 -3.12 25.78
CA PHE A 88 10.61 -1.88 25.34
C PHE A 88 11.60 -0.71 25.24
N PRO A 89 11.38 0.24 24.31
CA PRO A 89 12.15 1.47 24.29
C PRO A 89 11.92 2.31 25.56
N ASP A 90 12.93 3.07 25.95
CA ASP A 90 12.89 4.07 27.02
C ASP A 90 13.48 5.36 26.46
N CYS A 91 12.71 6.05 25.62
CA CYS A 91 13.19 7.13 24.78
C CYS A 91 13.43 8.43 25.58
N ASP A 92 12.69 8.63 26.68
CA ASP A 92 12.83 9.79 27.55
C ASP A 92 13.56 9.50 28.87
N GLY A 93 13.99 8.25 29.08
CA GLY A 93 14.76 7.83 30.25
C GLY A 93 13.95 7.82 31.53
N ASN A 94 12.61 7.85 31.44
CA ASN A 94 11.73 7.82 32.60
C ASN A 94 11.52 6.37 33.13
N GLY A 95 11.89 5.35 32.35
CA GLY A 95 11.76 3.94 32.70
C GLY A 95 10.30 3.45 32.79
N ARG A 96 9.37 4.12 32.10
CA ARG A 96 7.92 3.94 32.12
C ARG A 96 7.32 4.08 30.72
N LEU A 97 6.58 3.06 30.32
CA LEU A 97 5.66 3.16 29.20
C LEU A 97 4.47 4.06 29.55
N LEU A 98 4.22 5.09 28.76
CA LEU A 98 3.15 6.05 29.02
C LEU A 98 1.84 5.59 28.36
N LEU A 99 0.77 5.50 29.14
CA LEU A 99 -0.58 5.26 28.64
C LEU A 99 -1.40 6.55 28.74
N LEU A 100 -1.78 7.13 27.61
CA LEU A 100 -2.67 8.27 27.57
C LEU A 100 -4.12 7.79 27.36
N VAL A 101 -4.93 7.92 28.41
CA VAL A 101 -6.37 7.68 28.39
C VAL A 101 -7.07 8.91 27.87
N SER A 102 -7.44 8.86 26.60
CA SER A 102 -8.01 9.99 25.85
C SER A 102 -9.06 9.50 24.86
N GLU A 103 -9.90 10.43 24.38
CA GLU A 103 -10.71 10.16 23.20
C GLU A 103 -9.79 9.81 22.00
N ALA A 104 -10.24 8.88 21.16
CA ALA A 104 -9.49 8.34 20.03
C ALA A 104 -10.40 8.16 18.81
N PRO A 105 -9.85 8.23 17.58
CA PRO A 105 -10.63 7.99 16.34
C PRO A 105 -11.19 6.59 16.24
N THR A 106 -10.49 5.62 16.84
CA THR A 106 -10.82 4.21 16.81
C THR A 106 -11.06 3.72 18.22
N PRO A 107 -11.87 2.66 18.40
CA PRO A 107 -11.95 1.99 19.70
C PRO A 107 -10.65 1.30 20.08
N ASP A 108 -9.76 1.06 19.11
CA ASP A 108 -8.48 0.40 19.30
C ASP A 108 -7.41 1.35 19.83
N ALA A 109 -6.48 0.79 20.60
CA ALA A 109 -5.31 1.48 21.08
C ALA A 109 -4.36 1.81 19.93
N THR A 110 -3.76 2.98 19.96
CA THR A 110 -2.88 3.45 18.87
C THR A 110 -1.53 3.89 19.40
N VAL A 111 -0.54 3.79 18.52
CA VAL A 111 0.83 4.26 18.73
C VAL A 111 1.17 5.18 17.58
N PHE A 112 1.99 6.18 17.84
CA PHE A 112 2.37 7.15 16.84
C PHE A 112 3.89 7.27 16.80
N PRO A 113 4.56 6.77 15.74
CA PRO A 113 6.03 6.70 15.70
C PRO A 113 6.74 8.02 15.92
N THR A 114 6.09 9.16 15.61
CA THR A 114 6.71 10.48 15.81
C THR A 114 6.90 10.84 17.28
N ASP A 115 6.19 10.18 18.20
CA ASP A 115 6.40 10.38 19.64
C ASP A 115 7.77 9.88 20.11
N LEU A 116 8.35 8.92 19.37
CA LEU A 116 9.69 8.39 19.63
C LEU A 116 10.81 9.25 19.04
N LEU A 117 10.47 10.27 18.24
CA LEU A 117 11.44 11.14 17.58
C LEU A 117 11.78 12.36 18.43
N SER A 118 12.87 13.05 18.09
CA SER A 118 13.08 14.40 18.61
C SER A 118 12.04 15.39 18.05
N GLU A 119 11.73 16.46 18.77
CA GLU A 119 10.85 17.54 18.28
C GLU A 119 11.29 18.10 16.91
N ALA A 120 12.60 18.23 16.68
CA ALA A 120 13.12 18.67 15.39
C ALA A 120 12.82 17.67 14.25
N GLU A 121 12.88 16.37 14.52
CA GLU A 121 12.55 15.33 13.55
C GLU A 121 11.05 15.22 13.31
N ALA A 122 10.23 15.32 14.35
CA ALA A 122 8.78 15.36 14.23
C ALA A 122 8.33 16.59 13.42
N ASN A 123 8.90 17.77 13.68
CA ASN A 123 8.54 18.99 12.94
C ASN A 123 8.89 18.90 11.46
N ARG A 124 10.00 18.22 11.10
CA ARG A 124 10.32 17.89 9.70
C ARG A 124 9.33 16.92 9.06
N ARG A 125 8.45 16.28 9.85
CA ARG A 125 7.32 15.44 9.42
C ARG A 125 5.96 16.12 9.59
N GLY A 126 5.92 17.41 9.91
CA GLY A 126 4.68 18.20 10.04
C GLY A 126 3.91 17.92 11.33
N LEU A 127 4.56 17.30 12.31
CA LEU A 127 4.01 16.80 13.57
C LEU A 127 4.85 17.28 14.75
N HIS A 128 4.29 17.23 15.94
CA HIS A 128 5.01 17.40 17.20
C HIS A 128 5.39 16.06 17.81
N SER A 129 6.47 16.06 18.60
CA SER A 129 6.88 14.92 19.39
C SER A 129 6.44 15.08 20.84
N ASN A 130 6.01 13.99 21.45
CA ASN A 130 5.85 13.91 22.89
C ASN A 130 7.14 13.50 23.62
N HIS A 131 8.20 13.14 22.89
CA HIS A 131 9.43 12.58 23.42
C HIS A 131 9.15 11.43 24.39
N GLY A 132 8.59 10.33 23.90
CA GLY A 132 8.34 9.17 24.76
C GLY A 132 7.54 8.07 24.10
N GLU A 133 7.64 6.90 24.69
CA GLU A 133 6.86 5.72 24.34
C GLU A 133 5.42 5.85 24.86
N ILE A 134 4.52 6.29 23.97
CA ILE A 134 3.11 6.51 24.33
C ILE A 134 2.20 5.54 23.59
N ILE A 135 1.26 4.96 24.33
CA ILE A 135 0.07 4.31 23.79
C ILE A 135 -1.16 5.16 24.13
N TYR A 136 -1.92 5.53 23.10
CA TYR A 136 -3.20 6.22 23.23
C TYR A 136 -4.31 5.17 23.32
N HIS A 137 -5.11 5.20 24.39
CA HIS A 137 -6.13 4.18 24.64
C HIS A 137 -7.43 4.79 25.17
N PRO A 138 -8.58 4.62 24.51
CA PRO A 138 -9.82 5.28 24.96
C PRO A 138 -10.53 4.53 26.11
N PHE A 139 -10.26 3.24 26.31
CA PHE A 139 -10.90 2.44 27.37
C PHE A 139 -12.45 2.51 27.28
N LEU A 140 -12.97 2.26 26.08
CA LEU A 140 -14.41 2.35 25.77
C LEU A 140 -15.21 1.14 26.23
N PHE A 141 -14.55 0.03 26.56
CA PHE A 141 -15.24 -1.23 26.85
C PHE A 141 -15.36 -1.48 28.36
N SER A 142 -16.55 -1.88 28.80
CA SER A 142 -16.85 -2.21 30.20
C SER A 142 -17.71 -3.48 30.31
N GLY A 143 -17.90 -3.97 31.54
CA GLY A 143 -18.66 -5.19 31.81
C GLY A 143 -18.10 -6.40 31.05
N ASN A 144 -18.98 -7.12 30.34
CA ASN A 144 -18.61 -8.33 29.58
C ASN A 144 -17.66 -8.07 28.40
N ARG A 145 -17.43 -6.80 28.03
CA ARG A 145 -16.51 -6.42 26.95
C ARG A 145 -15.17 -5.93 27.47
N LEU A 146 -14.94 -5.90 28.78
CA LEU A 146 -13.72 -5.36 29.40
C LEU A 146 -12.43 -5.93 28.80
N ALA A 147 -12.42 -7.23 28.49
CA ALA A 147 -11.27 -7.91 27.89
C ALA A 147 -10.81 -7.27 26.57
N LEU A 148 -11.70 -6.61 25.82
CA LEU A 148 -11.33 -5.93 24.58
C LEU A 148 -10.32 -4.80 24.79
N ASN A 149 -10.34 -4.11 25.94
CA ASN A 149 -9.31 -3.12 26.26
C ASN A 149 -7.93 -3.78 26.43
N GLU A 150 -7.87 -4.95 27.06
CA GLU A 150 -6.62 -5.70 27.24
C GLU A 150 -6.07 -6.16 25.87
N LEU A 151 -6.93 -6.64 24.98
CA LEU A 151 -6.52 -7.09 23.63
C LEU A 151 -5.91 -5.94 22.83
N THR A 152 -6.61 -4.81 22.74
CA THR A 152 -6.15 -3.65 21.96
C THR A 152 -4.87 -3.06 22.52
N LEU A 153 -4.73 -3.06 23.85
CA LEU A 153 -3.50 -2.62 24.51
C LEU A 153 -2.32 -3.55 24.18
N ALA A 154 -2.53 -4.86 24.12
CA ALA A 154 -1.50 -5.82 23.73
C ALA A 154 -1.05 -5.66 22.26
N GLU A 155 -2.00 -5.41 21.34
CA GLU A 155 -1.70 -5.11 19.95
C GLU A 155 -0.85 -3.84 19.82
N ALA A 156 -1.25 -2.75 20.48
CA ALA A 156 -0.51 -1.49 20.47
C ALA A 156 0.88 -1.61 21.10
N ALA A 157 1.02 -2.36 22.20
CA ALA A 157 2.32 -2.57 22.85
C ALA A 157 3.30 -3.27 21.92
N TYR A 158 2.86 -4.30 21.17
CA TYR A 158 3.72 -4.90 20.15
C TYR A 158 4.03 -3.93 19.00
N ARG A 159 3.05 -3.15 18.52
CA ARG A 159 3.29 -2.15 17.46
C ARG A 159 4.36 -1.15 17.88
N LEU A 160 4.28 -0.62 19.10
CA LEU A 160 5.29 0.28 19.66
C LEU A 160 6.68 -0.37 19.62
N LEU A 161 6.78 -1.59 20.14
CA LEU A 161 8.04 -2.34 20.18
C LEU A 161 8.63 -2.57 18.79
N HIS A 162 7.78 -2.91 17.81
CA HIS A 162 8.18 -3.11 16.44
C HIS A 162 8.65 -1.80 15.79
N LEU A 163 7.85 -0.74 15.89
CA LEU A 163 8.09 0.55 15.24
C LEU A 163 9.30 1.28 15.83
N ALA A 164 9.60 1.07 17.11
CA ALA A 164 10.82 1.59 17.73
C ALA A 164 12.12 1.02 17.10
N ARG A 165 12.06 -0.17 16.49
CA ARG A 165 13.23 -0.83 15.87
C ARG A 165 13.18 -0.82 14.35
N HIS A 166 11.97 -0.88 13.80
CA HIS A 166 11.69 -0.97 12.37
C HIS A 166 10.65 0.08 11.98
N PRO A 167 10.97 1.38 12.09
CA PRO A 167 10.02 2.46 11.80
C PRO A 167 9.54 2.47 10.34
N SER A 168 10.25 1.78 9.44
CA SER A 168 9.91 1.64 8.03
C SER A 168 8.93 0.50 7.71
N SER A 169 8.35 -0.18 8.71
CA SER A 169 7.56 -1.40 8.50
C SER A 169 6.18 -1.39 9.19
N PRO A 170 5.37 -0.31 9.07
CA PRO A 170 4.11 -0.18 9.83
C PRO A 170 3.08 -1.28 9.52
N SER A 171 2.92 -1.70 8.27
CA SER A 171 1.96 -2.76 7.91
C SER A 171 2.35 -4.13 8.48
N ALA A 172 3.66 -4.40 8.57
CA ALA A 172 4.15 -5.62 9.21
C ALA A 172 3.91 -5.58 10.72
N ALA A 173 4.10 -4.41 11.34
CA ALA A 173 3.77 -4.19 12.74
C ALA A 173 2.29 -4.52 13.00
N ARG A 174 1.37 -4.01 12.16
CA ARG A 174 -0.08 -4.28 12.29
C ARG A 174 -0.42 -5.75 12.09
N TRP A 175 0.11 -6.39 11.05
CA TRP A 175 -0.16 -7.80 10.77
C TRP A 175 0.26 -8.72 11.92
N ILE A 176 1.45 -8.54 12.49
CA ILE A 176 1.91 -9.34 13.63
C ILE A 176 1.15 -8.95 14.90
N ALA A 177 0.84 -7.65 15.09
CA ALA A 177 0.06 -7.18 16.24
C ALA A 177 -1.27 -7.92 16.37
N SER A 178 -2.01 -8.12 15.28
CA SER A 178 -3.29 -8.84 15.29
C SER A 178 -3.19 -10.32 15.71
N TYR A 179 -2.00 -10.92 15.68
CA TYR A 179 -1.74 -12.26 16.23
C TYR A 179 -1.43 -12.26 17.73
N ILE A 180 -0.97 -11.14 18.28
CA ILE A 180 -0.51 -11.02 19.68
C ILE A 180 -1.58 -11.44 20.70
N PRO A 181 -2.85 -11.03 20.61
CA PRO A 181 -3.89 -11.50 21.52
C PRO A 181 -3.96 -13.02 21.66
N PHE A 182 -3.87 -13.75 20.54
CA PHE A 182 -3.87 -15.21 20.56
C PHE A 182 -2.56 -15.77 21.12
N PHE A 183 -1.42 -15.20 20.71
CA PHE A 183 -0.09 -15.59 21.20
C PHE A 183 0.03 -15.50 22.72
N LEU A 184 -0.63 -14.50 23.33
CA LEU A 184 -0.68 -14.29 24.77
C LEU A 184 -1.74 -15.13 25.49
N GLY A 185 -2.54 -15.92 24.76
CA GLY A 185 -3.62 -16.75 25.33
C GLY A 185 -4.85 -15.96 25.76
N GLN A 186 -5.01 -14.72 25.29
CA GLN A 186 -6.13 -13.85 25.66
C GLN A 186 -7.37 -14.07 24.78
N THR A 187 -7.23 -14.78 23.66
CA THR A 187 -8.33 -15.08 22.74
C THR A 187 -8.41 -16.58 22.43
N SER A 188 -9.60 -17.05 22.05
CA SER A 188 -9.79 -18.44 21.60
C SER A 188 -9.20 -18.66 20.19
N PRO A 189 -8.93 -19.92 19.78
CA PRO A 189 -8.49 -20.23 18.42
C PRO A 189 -9.36 -19.63 17.31
N ARG A 190 -10.66 -19.42 17.56
CA ARG A 190 -11.60 -18.78 16.62
C ARG A 190 -11.16 -17.38 16.15
N TRP A 191 -10.31 -16.71 16.93
CA TRP A 191 -9.69 -15.44 16.56
C TRP A 191 -8.83 -15.57 15.30
N LEU A 192 -8.14 -16.69 15.12
CA LEU A 192 -7.16 -16.90 14.06
C LEU A 192 -7.76 -16.95 12.66
N TRP A 193 -9.03 -17.32 12.51
CA TRP A 193 -9.72 -17.37 11.21
C TRP A 193 -10.88 -16.37 11.10
N GLY A 194 -10.98 -15.46 12.08
CA GLY A 194 -11.84 -14.28 11.99
C GLY A 194 -13.32 -14.62 11.81
N ASP A 195 -13.87 -15.49 12.67
CA ASP A 195 -15.29 -15.88 12.66
C ASP A 195 -16.26 -14.69 12.66
N ALA A 196 -15.80 -13.51 13.08
CA ALA A 196 -16.30 -12.19 12.66
C ALA A 196 -15.24 -11.11 12.95
N ASP A 197 -15.05 -10.14 12.06
CA ASP A 197 -14.38 -8.88 12.43
C ASP A 197 -15.26 -8.04 13.37
N SER A 198 -14.78 -6.86 13.78
CA SER A 198 -15.55 -5.94 14.63
C SER A 198 -16.84 -5.43 13.97
N LEU A 199 -17.02 -5.66 12.67
CA LEU A 199 -18.18 -5.30 11.85
C LEU A 199 -19.07 -6.51 11.51
N GLY A 200 -18.74 -7.72 11.99
CA GLY A 200 -19.53 -8.92 11.72
C GLY A 200 -19.21 -9.63 10.40
N ARG A 201 -18.15 -9.25 9.68
CA ARG A 201 -17.75 -9.89 8.41
C ARG A 201 -16.96 -11.17 8.68
N THR A 202 -17.34 -12.26 8.01
CA THR A 202 -16.56 -13.51 7.96
C THR A 202 -15.52 -13.44 6.85
N TYR A 203 -14.27 -13.79 7.16
CA TYR A 203 -13.20 -13.83 6.16
C TYR A 203 -13.29 -15.08 5.30
N LEU A 204 -13.39 -14.89 3.99
CA LEU A 204 -13.43 -16.01 3.05
C LEU A 204 -11.99 -16.46 2.74
N PRO A 205 -11.74 -17.76 2.52
CA PRO A 205 -10.40 -18.27 2.20
C PRO A 205 -9.76 -17.59 0.98
N HIS A 206 -10.59 -17.18 0.01
CA HIS A 206 -10.15 -16.50 -1.21
C HIS A 206 -10.03 -14.98 -1.05
N ASP A 207 -10.34 -14.40 0.12
CA ASP A 207 -10.12 -12.98 0.35
C ASP A 207 -8.60 -12.68 0.31
N PRO A 208 -8.18 -11.50 -0.19
CA PRO A 208 -6.80 -11.05 -0.05
C PRO A 208 -6.39 -11.00 1.42
N TRP A 209 -5.09 -11.10 1.67
CA TRP A 209 -4.58 -10.97 3.04
C TRP A 209 -4.99 -9.64 3.66
N SER A 210 -5.51 -9.76 4.88
CA SER A 210 -5.76 -8.64 5.75
C SER A 210 -4.94 -8.79 7.03
N GLU A 211 -5.05 -7.83 7.92
CA GLU A 211 -4.46 -7.91 9.25
C GLU A 211 -5.13 -8.99 10.12
N ARG A 212 -6.29 -9.51 9.69
CA ARG A 212 -7.06 -10.56 10.37
C ARG A 212 -7.42 -11.72 9.45
N GLY A 213 -8.01 -12.76 10.04
CA GLY A 213 -8.43 -13.96 9.31
C GLY A 213 -7.24 -14.86 8.97
N TRP A 214 -7.31 -15.55 7.82
CA TRP A 214 -6.38 -16.62 7.43
C TRP A 214 -4.89 -16.25 7.47
N SER A 215 -4.54 -14.98 7.30
CA SER A 215 -3.15 -14.48 7.42
C SER A 215 -2.61 -14.60 8.85
N VAL A 216 -3.46 -14.50 9.88
CA VAL A 216 -3.10 -14.67 11.29
C VAL A 216 -2.98 -16.15 11.64
N LEU A 217 -3.84 -17.00 11.05
CA LEU A 217 -3.70 -18.45 11.15
C LEU A 217 -2.37 -18.94 10.53
N LEU A 218 -1.88 -18.29 9.47
CA LEU A 218 -0.55 -18.58 8.92
C LEU A 218 0.55 -18.30 9.96
N LEU A 219 0.47 -17.20 10.73
CA LEU A 219 1.45 -16.93 11.79
C LEU A 219 1.47 -18.04 12.84
N GLN A 220 0.30 -18.56 13.19
CA GLN A 220 0.17 -19.72 14.07
C GLN A 220 0.82 -20.98 13.47
N TYR A 221 0.50 -21.28 12.21
CA TYR A 221 1.08 -22.41 11.48
C TYR A 221 2.61 -22.35 11.45
N LEU A 222 3.17 -21.17 11.19
CA LEU A 222 4.62 -20.96 11.15
C LEU A 222 5.26 -21.13 12.52
N ARG A 223 4.62 -20.59 13.57
CA ARG A 223 5.10 -20.72 14.95
C ARG A 223 5.11 -22.18 15.42
N GLU A 224 4.12 -22.99 15.03
CA GLU A 224 4.12 -24.42 15.36
C GLU A 224 5.28 -25.18 14.73
N ARG A 225 5.80 -24.70 13.60
CA ARG A 225 6.91 -25.32 12.87
C ARG A 225 8.28 -24.83 13.28
N LEU A 226 8.41 -23.53 13.49
CA LEU A 226 9.68 -22.84 13.69
C LEU A 226 9.85 -22.34 15.14
N GLY A 227 8.83 -22.51 15.98
CA GLY A 227 8.76 -21.90 17.31
C GLY A 227 8.63 -20.37 17.23
N ASP A 228 8.94 -19.71 18.34
CA ASP A 228 8.88 -18.25 18.45
C ASP A 228 9.90 -17.54 17.51
N SER A 229 10.87 -18.27 16.96
CA SER A 229 11.86 -17.74 15.99
C SER A 229 11.22 -17.25 14.68
N ALA A 230 10.08 -17.79 14.27
CA ALA A 230 9.32 -17.28 13.13
C ALA A 230 8.86 -15.83 13.36
N LEU A 231 8.40 -15.52 14.56
CA LEU A 231 7.90 -14.18 14.91
C LEU A 231 9.05 -13.16 14.96
N VAL A 232 10.20 -13.55 15.51
CA VAL A 232 11.42 -12.73 15.53
C VAL A 232 11.91 -12.47 14.11
N THR A 233 11.89 -13.50 13.26
CA THR A 233 12.26 -13.37 11.85
C THR A 233 11.36 -12.41 11.12
N LEU A 234 10.04 -12.55 11.28
CA LEU A 234 9.07 -11.63 10.70
C LEU A 234 9.18 -10.21 11.22
N GLN A 235 9.52 -10.03 12.51
CA GLN A 235 9.77 -8.70 13.06
C GLN A 235 10.96 -8.04 12.34
N SER A 236 12.05 -8.78 12.13
CA SER A 236 13.28 -8.25 11.50
C SER A 236 13.24 -8.13 9.98
N ARG A 237 12.60 -9.09 9.30
CA ARG A 237 12.46 -9.23 7.86
C ARG A 237 11.01 -9.64 7.56
N PRO A 238 10.08 -8.67 7.51
CA PRO A 238 8.67 -8.96 7.30
C PRO A 238 8.41 -9.42 5.86
N SER A 239 8.73 -10.67 5.55
CA SER A 239 8.57 -11.28 4.25
C SER A 239 8.36 -12.78 4.40
N LEU A 240 7.45 -13.35 3.61
CA LEU A 240 7.27 -14.79 3.52
C LEU A 240 8.49 -15.49 2.94
N ALA A 241 9.26 -14.81 2.08
CA ALA A 241 10.51 -15.35 1.57
C ALA A 241 11.52 -15.59 2.70
N ALA A 242 11.64 -14.63 3.64
CA ALA A 242 12.53 -14.76 4.79
C ALA A 242 12.13 -15.92 5.73
N LEU A 243 10.84 -16.25 5.79
CA LEU A 243 10.34 -17.40 6.55
C LEU A 243 10.57 -18.73 5.84
N ALA A 244 10.39 -18.76 4.52
CA ALA A 244 10.62 -19.96 3.72
C ALA A 244 12.08 -20.42 3.76
N GLU A 245 13.02 -19.47 3.89
CA GLU A 245 14.44 -19.75 4.13
C GLU A 245 14.67 -20.61 5.41
N GLN A 246 13.73 -20.61 6.36
CA GLN A 246 13.85 -21.31 7.64
C GLN A 246 13.11 -22.64 7.73
N THR A 247 12.13 -22.89 6.85
CA THR A 247 11.25 -24.06 6.98
C THR A 247 11.90 -25.36 6.53
N GLU A 248 12.64 -25.40 5.42
CA GLU A 248 13.56 -26.49 5.02
C GLU A 248 14.54 -26.00 3.93
N PRO A 249 15.79 -26.50 3.87
CA PRO A 249 16.67 -26.25 2.74
C PRO A 249 16.08 -26.89 1.47
N ASN A 250 15.64 -26.04 0.53
CA ASN A 250 15.01 -26.33 -0.79
C ASN A 250 13.48 -26.17 -0.89
N SER A 251 12.75 -25.81 0.17
CA SER A 251 11.34 -25.42 0.04
C SER A 251 11.22 -23.94 -0.34
N GLY A 252 10.65 -23.62 -1.51
CA GLY A 252 10.41 -22.22 -1.89
C GLY A 252 9.30 -21.56 -1.03
N ASN A 253 9.21 -20.24 -1.03
CA ASN A 253 8.11 -19.51 -0.36
C ASN A 253 6.73 -19.83 -0.91
N VAL A 254 6.65 -20.08 -2.21
CA VAL A 254 5.46 -20.59 -2.92
C VAL A 254 4.99 -21.93 -2.32
N ASP A 255 5.93 -22.79 -1.92
CA ASP A 255 5.65 -24.10 -1.35
C ASP A 255 5.08 -24.03 0.06
N LEU A 256 5.59 -23.11 0.89
CA LEU A 256 5.11 -22.87 2.25
C LEU A 256 3.62 -22.49 2.27
N LEU A 257 3.20 -21.61 1.37
CA LEU A 257 1.81 -21.17 1.31
C LEU A 257 0.88 -22.28 0.79
N GLY A 258 1.36 -23.11 -0.14
CA GLY A 258 0.63 -24.28 -0.62
C GLY A 258 0.45 -25.33 0.48
N ASP A 259 1.49 -25.56 1.28
CA ASP A 259 1.43 -26.46 2.43
C ASP A 259 0.48 -25.95 3.50
N PHE A 260 0.49 -24.63 3.79
CA PHE A 260 -0.45 -23.99 4.70
C PHE A 260 -1.90 -24.13 4.21
N ALA A 261 -2.16 -23.87 2.93
CA ALA A 261 -3.49 -24.03 2.35
C ALA A 261 -3.96 -25.49 2.47
N MET A 262 -3.10 -26.45 2.16
CA MET A 262 -3.46 -27.87 2.34
C MET A 262 -3.69 -28.23 3.81
N ALA A 263 -2.90 -27.68 4.74
CA ALA A 263 -3.07 -27.87 6.18
C ALA A 263 -4.42 -27.33 6.68
N CYS A 264 -4.87 -26.18 6.18
CA CYS A 264 -6.19 -25.63 6.51
C CYS A 264 -7.34 -26.56 6.11
N TRP A 265 -7.17 -27.39 5.07
CA TRP A 265 -8.21 -28.30 4.61
C TRP A 265 -8.20 -29.67 5.28
N LEU A 266 -7.02 -30.30 5.32
CA LEU A 266 -6.86 -31.68 5.80
C LEU A 266 -6.73 -31.75 7.32
N ASN A 267 -5.95 -30.85 7.89
CA ASN A 267 -5.45 -30.91 9.26
C ASN A 267 -4.96 -32.32 9.67
N ASP A 268 -4.08 -32.93 8.87
CA ASP A 268 -3.57 -34.28 9.08
C ASP A 268 -2.04 -34.26 9.31
N SER A 269 -1.63 -34.54 10.54
CA SER A 269 -0.21 -34.62 10.93
C SER A 269 0.46 -35.94 10.55
N GLY A 270 -0.29 -36.95 10.12
CA GLY A 270 0.24 -38.23 9.63
C GLY A 270 0.77 -38.17 8.21
N LEU A 271 0.35 -37.17 7.41
CA LEU A 271 0.71 -37.04 6.01
C LEU A 271 1.86 -36.05 5.78
N ALA A 272 2.63 -36.28 4.71
CA ALA A 272 3.62 -35.33 4.17
C ALA A 272 4.67 -34.84 5.18
N GLY A 273 5.05 -35.67 6.16
CA GLY A 273 6.02 -35.29 7.20
C GLY A 273 5.47 -34.27 8.20
N LYS A 274 4.18 -34.38 8.56
CA LYS A 274 3.42 -33.43 9.40
C LYS A 274 3.15 -32.09 8.72
N ARG A 275 3.42 -31.98 7.41
CA ARG A 275 3.32 -30.67 6.75
C ARG A 275 1.87 -30.20 6.53
N PHE A 276 0.92 -31.11 6.46
CA PHE A 276 -0.49 -30.78 6.20
C PHE A 276 -1.36 -30.79 7.45
N GLY A 277 -0.78 -30.48 8.61
CA GLY A 277 -1.49 -30.41 9.88
C GLY A 277 -1.03 -29.28 10.78
N PHE A 278 -1.93 -28.91 11.68
CA PHE A 278 -1.68 -28.09 12.86
C PHE A 278 -1.55 -29.01 14.07
N ALA A 279 -0.70 -28.64 15.01
CA ALA A 279 -0.47 -29.33 16.27
C ALA A 279 -1.31 -28.76 17.41
N MET A 280 -1.58 -27.44 17.44
CA MET A 280 -2.25 -26.79 18.58
C MET A 280 -3.68 -26.31 18.27
N VAL A 281 -4.03 -26.13 17.00
CA VAL A 281 -5.35 -25.63 16.60
C VAL A 281 -5.98 -26.52 15.53
N ASP A 282 -7.31 -26.56 15.48
CA ASP A 282 -8.04 -27.25 14.42
C ASP A 282 -8.87 -26.21 13.65
N PRO A 283 -8.38 -25.70 12.51
CA PRO A 283 -9.11 -24.68 11.76
C PRO A 283 -10.35 -25.27 11.11
N PRO A 284 -11.44 -24.49 10.97
CA PRO A 284 -12.62 -24.95 10.26
C PRO A 284 -12.27 -25.22 8.80
N ARG A 285 -12.80 -26.33 8.27
CA ARG A 285 -12.58 -26.69 6.87
C ARG A 285 -13.08 -25.56 5.95
N PRO A 286 -12.23 -25.01 5.07
CA PRO A 286 -12.60 -23.96 4.13
C PRO A 286 -13.77 -24.35 3.21
N LEU A 287 -14.41 -23.35 2.60
CA LEU A 287 -15.42 -23.59 1.56
C LEU A 287 -14.75 -24.06 0.26
N VAL A 288 -15.39 -25.03 -0.40
CA VAL A 288 -14.98 -25.49 -1.74
C VAL A 288 -15.27 -24.40 -2.76
N ALA A 289 -14.26 -24.02 -3.55
CA ALA A 289 -14.42 -23.06 -4.63
C ALA A 289 -15.08 -23.68 -5.88
N ALA A 290 -14.73 -24.93 -6.20
CA ALA A 290 -15.38 -25.68 -7.27
C ALA A 290 -15.34 -27.20 -7.06
N ARG A 291 -16.37 -27.89 -7.57
CA ARG A 291 -16.46 -29.36 -7.63
C ARG A 291 -16.55 -29.82 -9.07
N ALA A 292 -15.85 -30.89 -9.41
CA ALA A 292 -15.93 -31.51 -10.74
C ALA A 292 -15.79 -33.03 -10.66
N GLN A 293 -16.29 -33.74 -11.67
CA GLN A 293 -16.07 -35.17 -11.81
C GLN A 293 -14.80 -35.43 -12.62
N ALA A 294 -13.93 -36.31 -12.14
CA ALA A 294 -12.66 -36.63 -12.78
C ALA A 294 -12.82 -37.18 -14.21
N SER A 295 -13.95 -37.83 -14.49
CA SER A 295 -14.27 -38.47 -15.76
C SER A 295 -15.05 -37.58 -16.74
N ARG A 296 -15.35 -36.33 -16.37
CA ARG A 296 -16.13 -35.42 -17.22
C ARG A 296 -15.38 -34.13 -17.49
N PRO A 297 -15.17 -33.79 -18.78
CA PRO A 297 -14.52 -32.54 -19.11
C PRO A 297 -15.32 -31.34 -18.58
N SER A 298 -14.64 -30.43 -17.89
CA SER A 298 -15.25 -29.27 -17.24
C SER A 298 -14.21 -28.17 -17.06
N SER A 299 -14.65 -26.93 -16.87
CA SER A 299 -13.76 -25.80 -16.63
C SER A 299 -14.46 -24.70 -15.86
N GLY A 300 -13.69 -23.83 -15.22
CA GLY A 300 -14.23 -22.66 -14.53
C GLY A 300 -13.18 -21.58 -14.31
N LEU A 301 -13.66 -20.43 -13.86
CA LEU A 301 -12.86 -19.29 -13.43
C LEU A 301 -13.08 -19.08 -11.94
N LEU A 302 -12.00 -18.97 -11.18
CA LEU A 302 -11.98 -18.63 -9.77
C LEU A 302 -11.38 -17.23 -9.59
N GLN A 303 -11.76 -16.58 -8.51
CA GLN A 303 -11.14 -15.34 -8.05
C GLN A 303 -10.43 -15.65 -6.74
N VAL A 304 -9.12 -15.39 -6.69
CA VAL A 304 -8.30 -15.69 -5.51
C VAL A 304 -7.50 -14.46 -5.14
N GLY A 305 -7.69 -13.99 -3.91
CA GLY A 305 -6.93 -12.88 -3.35
C GLY A 305 -5.45 -13.20 -3.22
N ALA A 306 -4.59 -12.19 -3.30
CA ALA A 306 -3.18 -12.32 -2.99
C ALA A 306 -2.99 -12.71 -1.52
N GLY A 307 -2.26 -13.81 -1.29
CA GLY A 307 -2.19 -14.52 -0.01
C GLY A 307 -3.38 -15.43 0.29
N GLY A 308 -4.51 -15.22 -0.39
CA GLY A 308 -5.69 -16.08 -0.30
C GLY A 308 -5.47 -17.46 -0.91
N MET A 309 -6.47 -18.31 -0.70
CA MET A 309 -6.47 -19.71 -1.11
C MET A 309 -7.84 -20.17 -1.61
N ALA A 310 -7.83 -21.11 -2.55
CA ALA A 310 -9.00 -21.71 -3.14
C ALA A 310 -8.86 -23.24 -3.21
N TYR A 311 -9.99 -23.94 -3.17
CA TYR A 311 -10.04 -25.39 -3.09
C TYR A 311 -10.90 -25.97 -4.21
N LEU A 312 -10.32 -26.88 -4.99
CA LEU A 312 -11.04 -27.72 -5.94
C LEU A 312 -11.22 -29.12 -5.36
N VAL A 313 -12.41 -29.70 -5.53
CA VAL A 313 -12.68 -31.10 -5.18
C VAL A 313 -13.05 -31.88 -6.44
N ILE A 314 -12.27 -32.91 -6.73
CA ILE A 314 -12.36 -33.67 -7.97
C ILE A 314 -12.77 -35.10 -7.63
N GLU A 315 -14.02 -35.41 -7.92
CA GLU A 315 -14.69 -36.62 -7.44
C GLU A 315 -14.53 -37.78 -8.42
N GLY A 316 -14.28 -38.97 -7.88
CA GLY A 316 -14.19 -40.20 -8.64
C GLY A 316 -15.56 -40.78 -9.01
N SER A 317 -15.65 -41.31 -10.22
CA SER A 317 -16.82 -42.07 -10.69
C SER A 317 -16.51 -43.55 -10.94
N GLY A 318 -15.27 -44.00 -10.70
CA GLY A 318 -14.78 -45.33 -11.09
C GLY A 318 -14.38 -45.43 -12.57
N GLU A 319 -14.62 -44.41 -13.38
CA GLU A 319 -14.22 -44.34 -14.80
C GLU A 319 -12.80 -43.78 -14.96
N ARG A 320 -12.32 -43.68 -16.21
CA ARG A 320 -11.01 -43.10 -16.51
C ARG A 320 -11.02 -41.59 -16.20
N SER A 321 -10.07 -41.14 -15.40
CA SER A 321 -9.88 -39.73 -15.06
C SER A 321 -9.20 -38.96 -16.21
N PHE A 322 -9.58 -37.70 -16.39
CA PHE A 322 -8.87 -36.72 -17.21
C PHE A 322 -7.86 -35.93 -16.36
N PRO A 323 -6.77 -35.41 -16.96
CA PRO A 323 -5.84 -34.54 -16.24
C PRO A 323 -6.50 -33.19 -15.89
N ILE A 324 -5.96 -32.52 -14.87
CA ILE A 324 -6.34 -31.16 -14.50
C ILE A 324 -5.30 -30.19 -15.03
N THR A 325 -5.76 -29.09 -15.60
CA THR A 325 -4.95 -27.93 -15.96
C THR A 325 -5.40 -26.74 -15.13
N LEU A 326 -4.45 -26.00 -14.59
CA LEU A 326 -4.65 -24.76 -13.85
C LEU A 326 -3.89 -23.64 -14.56
N GLN A 327 -4.48 -22.45 -14.67
CA GLN A 327 -3.85 -21.28 -15.24
C GLN A 327 -4.07 -20.06 -14.33
N GLY A 328 -3.01 -19.60 -13.68
CA GLY A 328 -3.01 -18.40 -12.84
C GLY A 328 -2.73 -17.11 -13.62
N ASP A 329 -2.99 -15.97 -12.97
CA ASP A 329 -2.70 -14.64 -13.50
C ASP A 329 -1.16 -14.41 -13.60
N PRO A 330 -0.65 -13.89 -14.74
CA PRO A 330 0.79 -13.61 -14.91
C PRO A 330 1.35 -12.56 -13.95
N GLU A 331 0.51 -11.74 -13.31
CA GLU A 331 0.93 -10.71 -12.35
C GLU A 331 1.33 -11.29 -10.97
N ALA A 332 1.15 -12.59 -10.72
CA ALA A 332 1.48 -13.20 -9.44
C ALA A 332 2.07 -14.61 -9.54
N ALA A 333 2.97 -14.93 -8.61
CA ALA A 333 3.35 -16.31 -8.34
C ALA A 333 2.23 -17.01 -7.55
N TRP A 334 2.07 -18.32 -7.74
CA TRP A 334 1.07 -19.11 -7.04
C TRP A 334 1.53 -20.57 -6.91
N SER A 335 0.98 -21.29 -5.95
CA SER A 335 1.21 -22.72 -5.72
C SER A 335 -0.08 -23.51 -5.79
N ALA A 336 0.07 -24.80 -6.03
CA ALA A 336 -0.98 -25.78 -5.83
C ALA A 336 -0.42 -27.04 -5.18
N ARG A 337 -1.23 -27.64 -4.32
CA ARG A 337 -1.02 -28.95 -3.69
C ARG A 337 -2.21 -29.82 -3.96
N ALA A 338 -1.97 -31.10 -4.23
CA ALA A 338 -3.02 -32.05 -4.49
C ALA A 338 -2.89 -33.26 -3.57
N VAL A 339 -3.99 -33.68 -2.93
CA VAL A 339 -4.01 -34.87 -2.08
C VAL A 339 -5.18 -35.76 -2.47
N LEU A 340 -4.90 -37.05 -2.64
CA LEU A 340 -5.91 -38.09 -2.77
C LEU A 340 -6.54 -38.37 -1.40
N VAL A 341 -7.86 -38.30 -1.33
CA VAL A 341 -8.66 -38.61 -0.15
C VAL A 341 -9.55 -39.81 -0.48
N SER A 342 -9.42 -40.85 0.32
CA SER A 342 -10.22 -42.07 0.24
C SER A 342 -11.30 -42.08 1.34
N GLU A 343 -12.16 -43.11 1.36
CA GLU A 343 -13.10 -43.32 2.47
C GLU A 343 -12.42 -43.43 3.84
N ARG A 344 -11.14 -43.82 3.88
CA ARG A 344 -10.35 -43.94 5.12
C ARG A 344 -9.68 -42.63 5.54
N GLY A 345 -9.83 -41.57 4.76
CA GLY A 345 -9.17 -40.28 4.98
C GLY A 345 -8.10 -39.97 3.94
N PRO A 346 -7.25 -38.96 4.22
CA PRO A 346 -6.14 -38.58 3.35
C PRO A 346 -5.18 -39.77 3.13
N ASP A 347 -4.81 -40.03 1.87
CA ASP A 347 -3.97 -41.18 1.50
C ASP A 347 -2.57 -40.72 1.11
N ARG A 348 -2.44 -39.98 0.00
CA ARG A 348 -1.15 -39.54 -0.52
C ARG A 348 -1.22 -38.20 -1.25
N GLU A 349 -0.10 -37.48 -1.21
CA GLU A 349 0.13 -36.30 -2.04
C GLU A 349 0.33 -36.71 -3.51
N LEU A 350 -0.23 -35.91 -4.43
CA LEU A 350 -0.09 -36.05 -5.87
C LEU A 350 0.74 -34.86 -6.41
N SER A 351 1.66 -35.14 -7.33
CA SER A 351 2.54 -34.12 -7.89
C SER A 351 1.81 -33.20 -8.86
N VAL A 352 1.82 -31.89 -8.57
CA VAL A 352 1.41 -30.84 -9.50
C VAL A 352 2.65 -30.34 -10.24
N VAL A 353 2.64 -30.42 -11.57
CA VAL A 353 3.77 -30.03 -12.43
C VAL A 353 3.51 -28.64 -13.00
N PHE A 354 4.37 -27.69 -12.68
CA PHE A 354 4.32 -26.33 -13.24
C PHE A 354 5.07 -26.28 -14.57
N GLY A 355 4.46 -25.68 -15.59
CA GLY A 355 5.03 -25.46 -16.90
C GLY A 355 5.74 -24.11 -16.99
N ASP A 356 5.19 -23.19 -17.79
CA ASP A 356 5.56 -21.77 -17.68
C ASP A 356 5.03 -21.18 -16.36
N ARG A 357 5.36 -19.92 -16.06
CA ARG A 357 5.01 -19.29 -14.77
C ARG A 357 3.50 -19.19 -14.50
N THR A 358 2.63 -19.50 -15.46
CA THR A 358 1.18 -19.35 -15.33
C THR A 358 0.42 -20.67 -15.43
N LEU A 359 0.98 -21.73 -16.01
CA LEU A 359 0.30 -23.00 -16.22
C LEU A 359 0.81 -24.11 -15.26
N ALA A 360 -0.12 -24.88 -14.69
CA ALA A 360 0.21 -26.12 -14.00
C ALA A 360 -0.70 -27.27 -14.45
N ARG A 361 -0.17 -28.49 -14.35
CA ARG A 361 -0.85 -29.73 -14.74
C ARG A 361 -0.75 -30.78 -13.64
N LEU A 362 -1.85 -31.49 -13.42
CA LEU A 362 -1.95 -32.61 -12.49
C LEU A 362 -2.51 -33.83 -13.23
N GLU A 363 -1.76 -34.93 -13.20
CA GLU A 363 -2.25 -36.22 -13.67
C GLU A 363 -3.08 -36.88 -12.57
N LEU A 364 -4.33 -37.24 -12.90
CA LEU A 364 -5.21 -37.90 -11.95
C LEU A 364 -5.07 -39.43 -12.06
N PRO A 365 -4.91 -40.16 -10.94
CA PRO A 365 -5.11 -41.60 -10.95
C PRO A 365 -6.57 -41.92 -11.27
N ARG A 366 -6.87 -43.18 -11.62
CA ARG A 366 -8.24 -43.65 -11.69
C ARG A 366 -8.85 -43.56 -10.28
N LEU A 367 -9.90 -42.74 -10.13
CA LEU A 367 -10.56 -42.52 -8.85
C LEU A 367 -11.82 -43.38 -8.75
N ALA A 368 -11.90 -44.22 -7.72
CA ALA A 368 -13.08 -44.99 -7.39
C ALA A 368 -14.25 -44.09 -6.96
N SER A 369 -15.47 -44.63 -6.98
CA SER A 369 -16.61 -43.92 -6.37
C SER A 369 -16.35 -43.76 -4.87
N GLY A 370 -16.49 -42.54 -4.34
CA GLY A 370 -16.16 -42.21 -2.95
C GLY A 370 -14.73 -41.68 -2.74
N GLU A 371 -13.84 -41.82 -3.73
CA GLU A 371 -12.54 -41.14 -3.72
C GLU A 371 -12.64 -39.73 -4.29
N ALA A 372 -11.78 -38.83 -3.78
CA ALA A 372 -11.65 -37.48 -4.32
C ALA A 372 -10.20 -37.01 -4.30
N VAL A 373 -9.85 -36.12 -5.21
CA VAL A 373 -8.62 -35.34 -5.13
C VAL A 373 -8.97 -33.92 -4.70
N ILE A 374 -8.35 -33.48 -3.60
CA ILE A 374 -8.43 -32.10 -3.14
C ILE A 374 -7.24 -31.36 -3.74
N VAL A 375 -7.50 -30.26 -4.43
CA VAL A 375 -6.46 -29.35 -4.92
C VAL A 375 -6.57 -28.04 -4.17
N ALA A 376 -5.62 -27.77 -3.29
CA ALA A 376 -5.47 -26.49 -2.62
C ALA A 376 -4.59 -25.59 -3.48
N ILE A 377 -5.06 -24.38 -3.76
CA ILE A 377 -4.39 -23.39 -4.59
C ILE A 377 -4.17 -22.15 -3.73
N ALA A 378 -2.98 -21.59 -3.75
CA ALA A 378 -2.68 -20.36 -3.02
C ALA A 378 -1.90 -19.38 -3.88
N VAL A 379 -2.23 -18.09 -3.75
CA VAL A 379 -1.58 -17.03 -4.53
C VAL A 379 -0.60 -16.31 -3.63
N MET A 380 0.65 -16.14 -4.07
CA MET A 380 1.64 -15.44 -3.29
C MET A 380 1.31 -13.93 -3.26
N PRO A 381 1.25 -13.31 -2.08
CA PRO A 381 1.26 -11.86 -1.99
C PRO A 381 2.66 -11.35 -2.38
N ALA A 382 2.74 -10.09 -2.81
CA ALA A 382 4.03 -9.45 -2.94
C ALA A 382 4.80 -9.45 -1.61
N ASP A 383 6.12 -9.26 -1.67
CA ASP A 383 7.06 -9.34 -0.53
C ASP A 383 6.84 -8.29 0.59
N THR A 384 5.70 -7.59 0.59
CA THR A 384 5.29 -6.62 1.62
C THR A 384 4.00 -7.10 2.30
N PRO A 385 4.06 -7.55 3.57
CA PRO A 385 2.88 -7.98 4.32
C PRO A 385 1.83 -6.88 4.45
N GLY A 386 0.56 -7.25 4.35
CA GLY A 386 -0.60 -6.38 4.59
C GLY A 386 -0.95 -5.39 3.48
N GLY A 387 -0.20 -5.35 2.38
CA GLY A 387 -0.35 -4.34 1.33
C GLY A 387 -0.74 -4.86 -0.05
N ASP A 388 -1.13 -6.13 -0.20
CA ASP A 388 -1.52 -6.71 -1.49
C ASP A 388 -3.01 -7.09 -1.49
N GLN A 389 -3.86 -6.16 -1.91
CA GLN A 389 -5.32 -6.34 -1.96
C GLN A 389 -5.81 -6.88 -3.31
N ARG A 390 -4.91 -7.40 -4.15
CA ARG A 390 -5.29 -7.90 -5.48
C ARG A 390 -6.19 -9.12 -5.35
N ILE A 391 -7.23 -9.16 -6.17
CA ILE A 391 -8.01 -10.36 -6.47
C ILE A 391 -7.66 -10.78 -7.89
N LEU A 392 -7.16 -12.01 -8.03
CA LEU A 392 -6.56 -12.50 -9.26
C LEU A 392 -7.38 -13.65 -9.85
N PRO A 393 -7.67 -13.62 -11.17
CA PRO A 393 -8.35 -14.70 -11.84
C PRO A 393 -7.47 -15.95 -11.91
N LEU A 394 -8.07 -17.11 -11.66
CA LEU A 394 -7.45 -18.41 -11.89
C LEU A 394 -8.41 -19.31 -12.66
N SER A 395 -8.00 -19.76 -13.84
CA SER A 395 -8.78 -20.69 -14.64
C SER A 395 -8.40 -22.13 -14.32
N TRP A 396 -9.36 -23.03 -14.31
CA TRP A 396 -9.11 -24.47 -14.16
C TRP A 396 -9.89 -25.27 -15.21
N GLY A 397 -9.38 -26.45 -15.56
CA GLY A 397 -10.01 -27.36 -16.49
C GLY A 397 -9.69 -28.82 -16.21
N VAL A 398 -10.69 -29.68 -16.16
CA VAL A 398 -10.55 -31.14 -16.21
C VAL A 398 -10.67 -31.55 -17.67
N GLY A 399 -9.63 -32.15 -18.26
CA GLY A 399 -9.60 -32.55 -19.67
C GLY A 399 -9.55 -31.38 -20.68
N TRP A 400 -9.35 -30.14 -20.22
CA TRP A 400 -9.24 -28.93 -21.04
C TRP A 400 -8.03 -28.08 -20.62
N VAL A 401 -7.54 -27.25 -21.53
CA VAL A 401 -6.55 -26.19 -21.26
C VAL A 401 -7.29 -24.85 -21.35
N PRO A 402 -7.42 -24.07 -20.26
CA PRO A 402 -8.02 -22.75 -20.31
C PRO A 402 -7.26 -21.83 -21.28
N HIS A 403 -7.96 -20.87 -21.91
CA HIS A 403 -7.35 -19.81 -22.72
C HIS A 403 -7.78 -18.45 -22.17
N VAL A 404 -6.82 -17.72 -21.59
CA VAL A 404 -6.98 -16.29 -21.33
C VAL A 404 -6.79 -15.56 -22.67
N PRO A 405 -7.73 -14.73 -23.13
CA PRO A 405 -7.58 -13.98 -24.37
C PRO A 405 -6.30 -13.13 -24.34
N ALA A 406 -5.54 -13.13 -25.43
CA ALA A 406 -4.38 -12.24 -25.57
C ALA A 406 -4.83 -10.77 -25.44
N ASP A 407 -4.05 -9.95 -24.74
CA ASP A 407 -4.34 -8.52 -24.55
C ASP A 407 -4.06 -7.72 -25.83
N ASP A 408 -5.01 -7.76 -26.76
CA ASP A 408 -4.98 -7.03 -28.04
C ASP A 408 -4.74 -5.51 -27.86
N GLY A 409 -5.02 -4.96 -26.66
CA GLY A 409 -4.84 -3.54 -26.35
C GLY A 409 -3.38 -3.10 -26.45
N GLN A 410 -2.45 -3.90 -25.93
CA GLN A 410 -1.01 -3.56 -25.95
C GLN A 410 -0.46 -3.52 -27.39
N ASN A 411 -0.82 -4.49 -28.21
CA ASN A 411 -0.40 -4.55 -29.61
C ASN A 411 -0.88 -3.32 -30.41
N ARG A 412 -2.07 -2.80 -30.10
CA ARG A 412 -2.61 -1.59 -30.72
C ARG A 412 -1.92 -0.32 -30.27
N LEU A 413 -1.63 -0.18 -28.98
CA LEU A 413 -0.85 0.95 -28.46
C LEU A 413 0.56 0.96 -29.06
N ALA A 414 1.22 -0.20 -29.14
CA ALA A 414 2.52 -0.33 -29.81
C ALA A 414 2.45 0.08 -31.29
N SER A 415 1.40 -0.34 -32.00
CA SER A 415 1.18 0.04 -33.41
C SER A 415 0.93 1.55 -33.57
N ALA A 416 0.14 2.15 -32.67
CA ALA A 416 -0.14 3.59 -32.68
C ALA A 416 1.12 4.41 -32.39
N VAL A 417 1.96 3.99 -31.44
CA VAL A 417 3.29 4.58 -31.19
C VAL A 417 4.19 4.49 -32.41
N GLN A 418 4.20 3.34 -33.10
CA GLN A 418 4.99 3.17 -34.32
C GLN A 418 4.60 4.14 -35.43
N GLN A 419 3.32 4.53 -35.49
CA GLN A 419 2.79 5.48 -36.47
C GLN A 419 3.00 6.94 -36.04
N ALA A 420 2.83 7.25 -34.75
CA ALA A 420 2.76 8.62 -34.25
C ALA A 420 4.11 9.24 -33.86
N LEU A 421 5.14 8.42 -33.63
CA LEU A 421 6.41 8.85 -33.04
C LEU A 421 7.63 8.41 -33.88
N PRO A 422 8.71 9.22 -33.90
CA PRO A 422 9.96 8.84 -34.56
C PRO A 422 10.59 7.60 -33.92
N ASP A 423 11.32 6.80 -34.70
CA ASP A 423 11.96 5.55 -34.28
C ASP A 423 11.02 4.58 -33.54
N GLY A 424 9.73 4.64 -33.87
CA GLY A 424 8.68 3.90 -33.19
C GLY A 424 8.63 4.16 -31.68
N GLY A 425 8.94 5.38 -31.24
CA GLY A 425 8.83 5.82 -29.86
C GLY A 425 9.82 5.17 -28.88
N LYS A 426 10.84 4.44 -29.35
CA LYS A 426 11.81 3.74 -28.48
C LYS A 426 12.44 4.67 -27.44
N ALA A 427 12.99 5.80 -27.88
CA ALA A 427 13.66 6.75 -26.98
C ALA A 427 12.69 7.40 -25.98
N ALA A 428 11.43 7.64 -26.38
CA ALA A 428 10.41 8.16 -25.47
C ALA A 428 10.05 7.13 -24.39
N ARG A 429 9.85 5.86 -24.77
CA ARG A 429 9.60 4.76 -23.82
C ARG A 429 10.74 4.59 -22.82
N GLU A 430 11.99 4.58 -23.28
CA GLU A 430 13.16 4.45 -22.41
C GLU A 430 13.25 5.61 -21.42
N ARG A 431 13.03 6.85 -21.87
CA ARG A 431 12.99 8.02 -20.99
C ARG A 431 11.86 7.96 -19.98
N LEU A 432 10.64 7.63 -20.41
CA LEU A 432 9.47 7.50 -19.55
C LEU A 432 9.67 6.41 -18.50
N ALA A 433 10.15 5.23 -18.90
CA ALA A 433 10.46 4.14 -17.99
C ALA A 433 11.53 4.53 -16.97
N ALA A 434 12.60 5.19 -17.42
CA ALA A 434 13.67 5.64 -16.55
C ALA A 434 13.21 6.72 -15.54
N THR A 435 12.38 7.68 -15.98
CA THR A 435 11.80 8.71 -15.09
C THR A 435 10.86 8.09 -14.07
N VAL A 436 9.92 7.23 -14.50
CA VAL A 436 9.00 6.53 -13.58
C VAL A 436 9.79 5.69 -12.59
N GLY A 437 10.78 4.93 -13.06
CA GLY A 437 11.68 4.13 -12.22
C GLY A 437 12.32 4.97 -11.12
N ARG A 438 12.99 6.08 -11.48
CA ARG A 438 13.65 6.96 -10.50
C ARG A 438 12.70 7.60 -9.50
N LEU A 439 11.54 8.09 -9.95
CA LEU A 439 10.52 8.66 -9.07
C LEU A 439 9.92 7.63 -8.11
N THR A 440 10.00 6.36 -8.46
CA THR A 440 9.49 5.25 -7.65
C THR A 440 10.61 4.46 -6.96
N GLY A 441 11.81 5.04 -6.83
CA GLY A 441 12.90 4.47 -6.01
C GLY A 441 13.88 3.54 -6.72
N ASP A 442 13.83 3.41 -8.05
CA ASP A 442 14.91 2.75 -8.80
C ASP A 442 16.13 3.69 -8.88
N ALA A 443 17.14 3.39 -8.09
CA ALA A 443 18.35 4.20 -8.01
C ALA A 443 19.22 4.08 -9.27
N ASN A 444 19.23 2.94 -9.99
CA ASN A 444 20.16 2.65 -11.10
C ASN A 444 21.56 3.30 -10.94
N GLY A 445 22.17 3.20 -9.75
CA GLY A 445 23.50 3.76 -9.44
C GLY A 445 23.58 5.27 -9.17
N HIS A 446 22.46 5.99 -9.03
CA HIS A 446 22.41 7.43 -8.78
C HIS A 446 21.66 7.72 -7.46
N ALA A 447 22.31 8.43 -6.54
CA ALA A 447 21.75 8.83 -5.25
C ALA A 447 21.16 10.26 -5.31
N PRO A 448 20.12 10.57 -4.50
CA PRO A 448 19.42 9.69 -3.55
C PRO A 448 18.27 8.90 -4.20
N ALA A 449 18.05 7.67 -3.73
CA ALA A 449 16.86 6.88 -4.09
C ALA A 449 15.62 7.46 -3.39
N VAL A 450 14.51 7.62 -4.13
CA VAL A 450 13.24 8.04 -3.55
C VAL A 450 12.66 6.88 -2.74
N THR A 451 12.46 7.08 -1.44
CA THR A 451 11.82 6.09 -0.54
C THR A 451 10.32 6.37 -0.36
N THR A 452 9.94 7.65 -0.39
CA THR A 452 8.57 8.12 -0.40
C THR A 452 8.46 9.45 -1.15
N ARG A 453 7.28 9.73 -1.70
CA ARG A 453 6.89 11.00 -2.32
C ARG A 453 5.82 11.73 -1.49
N TYR A 454 5.55 11.28 -0.27
CA TYR A 454 4.59 11.96 0.59
C TYR A 454 5.09 13.34 0.99
N ALA A 455 4.33 14.41 0.74
CA ALA A 455 4.85 15.79 0.81
C ALA A 455 5.33 16.20 2.22
N PHE A 456 4.70 15.67 3.27
CA PHE A 456 5.14 15.91 4.66
C PHE A 456 6.38 15.10 5.06
N ALA A 457 6.82 14.12 4.26
CA ALA A 457 8.00 13.34 4.58
C ALA A 457 9.27 14.12 4.22
N PRO A 458 10.25 14.26 5.14
CA PRO A 458 11.53 14.91 4.85
C PRO A 458 12.25 14.27 3.65
N GLU A 459 12.09 12.96 3.49
CA GLU A 459 12.67 12.17 2.40
C GLU A 459 12.14 12.57 1.01
N ALA A 460 10.96 13.21 0.93
CA ALA A 460 10.37 13.63 -0.34
C ALA A 460 11.18 14.72 -1.07
N HIS A 461 12.12 15.39 -0.40
CA HIS A 461 13.06 16.31 -1.06
C HIS A 461 13.89 15.61 -2.16
N ALA A 462 14.12 14.29 -2.05
CA ALA A 462 14.75 13.50 -3.10
C ALA A 462 13.99 13.57 -4.44
N VAL A 463 12.67 13.73 -4.41
CA VAL A 463 11.83 13.86 -5.62
C VAL A 463 12.16 15.14 -6.38
N VAL A 464 12.31 16.26 -5.66
CA VAL A 464 12.64 17.57 -6.25
C VAL A 464 13.98 17.50 -6.99
N GLU A 465 14.96 16.87 -6.37
CA GLU A 465 16.29 16.67 -6.96
C GLU A 465 16.25 15.74 -8.18
N VAL A 466 15.49 14.64 -8.10
CA VAL A 466 15.25 13.75 -9.27
C VAL A 466 14.62 14.54 -10.42
N LEU A 467 13.61 15.37 -10.16
CA LEU A 467 12.95 16.17 -11.19
C LEU A 467 13.90 17.18 -11.85
N ARG A 468 14.74 17.85 -11.05
CA ARG A 468 15.78 18.77 -11.56
C ARG A 468 16.74 18.03 -12.49
N GLN A 469 17.27 16.88 -12.07
CA GLN A 469 18.18 16.08 -12.90
C GLN A 469 17.48 15.55 -14.17
N GLU A 470 16.22 15.16 -14.08
CA GLU A 470 15.43 14.69 -15.22
C GLU A 470 15.18 15.80 -16.25
N ALA A 471 15.01 17.04 -15.81
CA ALA A 471 14.94 18.21 -16.67
C ALA A 471 16.29 18.48 -17.35
N GLU A 472 17.39 18.44 -16.60
CA GLU A 472 18.76 18.64 -17.13
C GLU A 472 19.13 17.60 -18.20
N ARG A 473 18.77 16.32 -17.98
CA ARG A 473 18.94 15.25 -18.98
C ARG A 473 18.21 15.52 -20.30
N ARG A 474 17.19 16.40 -20.27
CA ARG A 474 16.43 16.84 -21.44
C ARG A 474 16.84 18.23 -21.94
N ALA A 475 17.94 18.78 -21.42
CA ALA A 475 18.42 20.14 -21.67
C ALA A 475 17.35 21.21 -21.36
N LEU A 476 16.56 20.97 -20.29
CA LEU A 476 15.57 21.89 -19.78
C LEU A 476 16.09 22.53 -18.50
N GLN A 477 15.81 23.82 -18.32
CA GLN A 477 16.13 24.53 -17.09
C GLN A 477 14.94 24.45 -16.14
N ALA A 478 15.14 23.80 -14.99
CA ALA A 478 14.17 23.73 -13.92
C ALA A 478 14.49 24.76 -12.82
N GLU A 479 13.47 25.45 -12.34
CA GLU A 479 13.50 26.33 -11.18
C GLU A 479 12.78 25.63 -10.01
N ILE A 480 13.40 25.64 -8.84
CA ILE A 480 12.78 25.18 -7.60
C ILE A 480 12.10 26.39 -6.96
N VAL A 481 10.79 26.29 -6.76
CA VAL A 481 9.98 27.38 -6.18
C VAL A 481 9.52 26.94 -4.79
N PRO A 482 10.20 27.41 -3.72
CA PRO A 482 9.82 27.09 -2.35
C PRO A 482 8.58 27.86 -1.91
N PHE A 483 7.79 27.25 -1.03
CA PHE A 483 6.66 27.89 -0.35
C PHE A 483 6.45 27.26 1.03
N THR A 484 5.93 28.04 1.98
CA THR A 484 5.60 27.53 3.31
C THR A 484 4.22 26.87 3.29
N HIS A 485 4.14 25.64 3.77
CA HIS A 485 2.90 24.96 4.07
C HIS A 485 2.79 24.74 5.58
N ARG A 486 1.58 24.90 6.14
CA ARG A 486 1.31 24.68 7.56
C ARG A 486 0.40 23.47 7.70
N SER A 487 0.84 22.46 8.47
CA SER A 487 0.04 21.29 8.77
C SER A 487 -1.19 21.66 9.64
N PRO A 488 -2.23 20.82 9.68
CA PRO A 488 -3.32 20.95 10.64
C PRO A 488 -2.85 21.07 12.10
N ALA A 489 -1.72 20.43 12.46
CA ALA A 489 -1.11 20.53 13.78
C ALA A 489 -0.42 21.90 14.05
N GLY A 490 -0.38 22.80 13.06
CA GLY A 490 0.24 24.12 13.18
C GLY A 490 1.73 24.16 12.88
N VAL A 491 2.33 23.04 12.47
CA VAL A 491 3.75 22.94 12.11
C VAL A 491 3.97 23.51 10.72
N GLU A 492 4.90 24.46 10.60
CA GLU A 492 5.30 25.02 9.31
C GLU A 492 6.45 24.22 8.67
N GLN A 493 6.33 24.00 7.37
CA GLN A 493 7.33 23.32 6.56
C GLN A 493 7.57 24.08 5.25
N GLU A 494 8.79 24.05 4.76
CA GLU A 494 9.08 24.48 3.39
C GLU A 494 8.79 23.32 2.44
N TRP A 495 7.86 23.52 1.52
CA TRP A 495 7.57 22.64 0.39
C TRP A 495 8.05 23.26 -0.91
N GLN A 496 8.21 22.44 -1.94
CA GLN A 496 8.89 22.87 -3.17
C GLN A 496 8.13 22.40 -4.41
N ASN A 497 7.76 23.35 -5.26
CA ASN A 497 7.37 23.08 -6.64
C ASN A 497 8.62 23.04 -7.53
N VAL A 498 8.56 22.30 -8.63
CA VAL A 498 9.58 22.37 -9.70
C VAL A 498 8.92 22.91 -10.96
N VAL A 499 9.44 24.00 -11.51
CA VAL A 499 8.85 24.69 -12.65
C VAL A 499 9.86 24.78 -13.79
N ILE A 500 9.44 24.48 -15.01
CA ILE A 500 10.22 24.67 -16.23
C ILE A 500 9.49 25.71 -17.06
N GLU A 501 10.12 26.88 -17.25
CA GLU A 501 9.59 27.94 -18.09
C GLU A 501 10.09 27.78 -19.52
N LEU A 502 9.15 27.59 -20.45
CA LEU A 502 9.41 27.48 -21.87
C LEU A 502 8.96 28.79 -22.55
N PRO A 503 9.90 29.68 -22.94
CA PRO A 503 9.55 31.02 -23.40
C PRO A 503 8.71 30.97 -24.68
N GLY A 504 7.84 31.97 -24.82
CA GLY A 504 7.09 32.27 -26.03
C GLY A 504 7.65 33.49 -26.77
N ARG A 505 7.11 33.79 -27.94
CA ARG A 505 7.50 34.97 -28.73
C ARG A 505 6.95 36.28 -28.18
N ASP A 506 5.86 36.24 -27.41
CA ASP A 506 5.19 37.42 -26.86
C ASP A 506 5.17 37.36 -25.32
N PRO A 507 6.08 38.08 -24.63
CA PRO A 507 6.16 38.06 -23.16
C PRO A 507 4.97 38.77 -22.49
N ARG A 508 4.08 39.43 -23.24
CA ARG A 508 2.89 40.10 -22.68
C ARG A 508 1.71 39.16 -22.47
N ARG A 509 1.75 37.96 -23.09
CA ARG A 509 0.69 36.96 -22.94
C ARG A 509 0.90 36.16 -21.66
N TRP A 510 -0.20 35.87 -20.98
CA TRP A 510 -0.16 34.98 -19.83
C TRP A 510 0.23 33.55 -20.25
N PRO A 511 0.98 32.82 -19.40
CA PRO A 511 1.44 31.48 -19.71
C PRO A 511 0.28 30.49 -19.78
N VAL A 512 0.45 29.43 -20.57
CA VAL A 512 -0.32 28.19 -20.42
C VAL A 512 0.42 27.31 -19.41
N VAL A 513 -0.27 26.84 -18.38
CA VAL A 513 0.29 25.91 -17.39
C VAL A 513 -0.04 24.47 -17.81
N VAL A 514 0.99 23.62 -17.85
CA VAL A 514 0.85 22.15 -17.95
C VAL A 514 1.41 21.57 -16.67
N ALA A 515 0.61 20.85 -15.90
CA ALA A 515 0.95 20.43 -14.56
C ALA A 515 0.74 18.94 -14.29
N ALA A 516 1.46 18.44 -13.29
CA ALA A 516 1.17 17.20 -12.58
C ALA A 516 1.66 17.37 -11.14
N HIS A 517 0.91 16.93 -10.15
CA HIS A 517 1.42 16.89 -8.78
C HIS A 517 2.45 15.76 -8.64
N TRP A 518 3.54 15.98 -7.89
CA TRP A 518 4.61 15.02 -7.73
C TRP A 518 4.50 14.19 -6.46
N ASP A 519 3.65 14.56 -5.50
CA ASP A 519 3.44 13.83 -4.27
C ASP A 519 2.56 12.59 -4.47
N ALA A 520 2.59 11.69 -3.50
CA ALA A 520 1.73 10.50 -3.45
C ALA A 520 1.31 10.21 -2.01
N VAL A 521 0.24 9.43 -1.86
CA VAL A 521 -0.33 9.01 -0.57
C VAL A 521 -0.64 7.50 -0.59
N ARG A 522 -0.86 6.93 0.59
CA ARG A 522 -1.40 5.57 0.80
C ARG A 522 -2.62 5.64 1.73
N GLY A 523 -3.13 4.49 2.18
CA GLY A 523 -4.36 4.41 2.98
C GLY A 523 -4.34 5.20 4.29
N ASP A 524 -3.16 5.51 4.83
CA ASP A 524 -2.99 6.35 6.01
C ASP A 524 -1.66 7.14 5.97
N ALA A 525 -1.53 8.12 6.86
CA ALA A 525 -0.35 8.98 6.94
C ALA A 525 0.93 8.23 7.35
N GLU A 526 0.83 7.19 8.20
CA GLU A 526 1.97 6.40 8.68
C GLU A 526 2.60 5.61 7.54
N GLU A 527 1.78 4.93 6.73
CA GLU A 527 2.24 4.26 5.51
C GLU A 527 2.75 5.26 4.46
N SER A 528 2.11 6.42 4.36
CA SER A 528 2.51 7.44 3.39
C SER A 528 3.91 7.98 3.67
N MET A 529 4.21 8.26 4.94
CA MET A 529 5.52 8.71 5.41
C MET A 529 6.68 7.79 5.03
N VAL A 530 6.41 6.50 4.84
CA VAL A 530 7.45 5.50 4.64
C VAL A 530 7.56 5.06 3.18
N ARG A 531 6.44 4.94 2.46
CA ARG A 531 6.41 4.23 1.18
C ARG A 531 5.36 4.69 0.16
N ALA A 532 4.95 5.96 0.20
CA ALA A 532 4.08 6.53 -0.83
C ALA A 532 4.86 6.81 -2.12
N LEU A 533 5.10 5.79 -2.95
CA LEU A 533 5.84 5.93 -4.21
C LEU A 533 4.97 6.02 -5.46
N SER A 534 3.84 5.30 -5.47
CA SER A 534 2.88 5.09 -6.57
C SER A 534 3.35 5.45 -8.00
N ALA A 535 3.55 4.41 -8.82
CA ALA A 535 3.90 4.56 -10.22
C ALA A 535 2.78 5.21 -11.06
N SER A 536 1.51 4.87 -10.84
CA SER A 536 0.39 5.43 -11.61
C SER A 536 -0.04 6.79 -11.09
N GLU A 537 -0.01 7.02 -9.77
CA GLU A 537 -0.51 8.22 -9.10
C GLU A 537 0.57 8.89 -8.22
N ASN A 538 1.43 9.76 -8.75
CA ASN A 538 1.33 10.37 -10.06
C ASN A 538 2.66 10.37 -10.85
N ALA A 539 3.54 9.37 -10.64
CA ALA A 539 4.87 9.35 -11.25
C ALA A 539 4.79 9.24 -12.78
N ALA A 540 3.86 8.44 -13.30
CA ALA A 540 3.61 8.29 -14.72
C ALA A 540 3.14 9.59 -15.39
N SER A 541 2.26 10.36 -14.75
CA SER A 541 1.83 11.67 -15.26
C SER A 541 2.95 12.70 -15.18
N VAL A 542 3.73 12.72 -14.10
CA VAL A 542 4.93 13.55 -13.98
C VAL A 542 5.92 13.25 -15.11
N ALA A 543 6.21 11.97 -15.38
CA ALA A 543 7.08 11.57 -16.48
C ALA A 543 6.53 12.01 -17.85
N THR A 544 5.21 11.90 -18.03
CA THR A 544 4.50 12.34 -19.24
C THR A 544 4.61 13.85 -19.44
N VAL A 545 4.38 14.64 -18.39
CA VAL A 545 4.46 16.10 -18.42
C VAL A 545 5.90 16.58 -18.67
N LEU A 546 6.89 15.85 -18.15
CA LEU A 546 8.30 16.15 -18.46
C LEU A 546 8.66 15.83 -19.92
N GLU A 547 8.12 14.75 -20.49
CA GLU A 547 8.28 14.44 -21.91
C GLU A 547 7.59 15.49 -22.80
N VAL A 548 6.43 16.01 -22.37
CA VAL A 548 5.76 17.16 -23.00
C VAL A 548 6.67 18.39 -23.00
N ALA A 549 7.34 18.69 -21.89
CA ALA A 549 8.28 19.82 -21.82
C ALA A 549 9.41 19.70 -22.85
N GLY A 550 9.99 18.49 -22.97
CA GLY A 550 11.01 18.19 -23.97
C GLY A 550 10.52 18.30 -25.42
N ALA A 551 9.27 17.94 -25.69
CA ALA A 551 8.65 18.10 -27.00
C ALA A 551 8.35 19.57 -27.33
N LEU A 552 7.91 20.34 -26.33
CA LEU A 552 7.57 21.74 -26.46
C LEU A 552 8.79 22.66 -26.57
N SER A 553 9.95 22.30 -26.00
CA SER A 553 11.15 23.17 -26.00
C SER A 553 11.62 23.59 -27.41
N ARG A 554 11.30 22.78 -28.43
CA ARG A 554 11.66 23.05 -29.83
C ARG A 554 10.53 23.63 -30.69
N ARG A 555 9.34 23.85 -30.12
CA ARG A 555 8.15 24.32 -30.87
C ARG A 555 7.96 25.82 -30.72
N ALA A 556 7.68 26.49 -31.84
CA ALA A 556 7.34 27.90 -31.86
C ALA A 556 5.93 28.14 -31.26
N ARG A 557 5.81 29.15 -30.40
CA ARG A 557 4.56 29.54 -29.74
C ARG A 557 4.55 31.03 -29.41
N HIS A 558 3.36 31.60 -29.24
CA HIS A 558 3.20 33.01 -28.87
C HIS A 558 3.30 33.20 -27.35
N SER A 559 2.46 32.52 -26.58
CA SER A 559 2.51 32.53 -25.13
C SER A 559 3.66 31.65 -24.61
N SER A 560 4.19 31.97 -23.43
CA SER A 560 5.05 31.03 -22.70
C SER A 560 4.23 29.82 -22.22
N VAL A 561 4.93 28.71 -21.97
CA VAL A 561 4.37 27.54 -21.29
C VAL A 561 5.13 27.34 -20.01
N LEU A 562 4.41 27.21 -18.90
CA LEU A 562 4.96 26.79 -17.62
C LEU A 562 4.64 25.32 -17.44
N VAL A 563 5.68 24.49 -17.36
CA VAL A 563 5.53 23.09 -16.97
C VAL A 563 5.79 22.99 -15.47
N ALA A 564 4.78 22.60 -14.69
CA ALA A 564 4.82 22.66 -13.24
C ALA A 564 4.63 21.27 -12.60
N PHE A 565 5.60 20.88 -11.78
CA PHE A 565 5.50 19.72 -10.91
C PHE A 565 5.17 20.22 -9.50
N LEU A 566 3.96 19.88 -9.03
CA LEU A 566 3.35 20.54 -7.88
C LEU A 566 3.45 19.67 -6.62
N ALA A 567 3.85 20.26 -5.50
CA ALA A 567 3.78 19.60 -4.20
C ALA A 567 2.35 19.61 -3.65
N GLY A 568 1.96 18.55 -2.93
CA GLY A 568 0.76 18.55 -2.11
C GLY A 568 -0.57 18.56 -2.88
N GLY A 569 -0.70 17.74 -3.92
CA GLY A 569 -1.99 17.47 -4.56
C GLY A 569 -3.02 16.99 -3.55
N TYR A 570 -2.70 15.93 -2.79
CA TYR A 570 -3.59 15.38 -1.74
C TYR A 570 -3.71 16.25 -0.48
N HIS A 571 -3.06 17.40 -0.48
CA HIS A 571 -3.03 18.35 0.63
C HIS A 571 -3.70 19.67 0.22
N GLY A 572 -4.81 19.57 -0.49
CA GLY A 572 -5.61 20.70 -0.94
C GLY A 572 -4.99 21.47 -2.11
N ALA A 573 -4.28 20.76 -3.01
CA ALA A 573 -3.57 21.35 -4.14
C ALA A 573 -2.62 22.49 -3.73
N ALA A 574 -1.89 22.29 -2.62
CA ALA A 574 -1.08 23.34 -1.97
C ALA A 574 -0.07 23.99 -2.92
N GLY A 575 0.64 23.19 -3.72
CA GLY A 575 1.59 23.68 -4.71
C GLY A 575 0.91 24.45 -5.85
N ALA A 576 -0.28 24.05 -6.26
CA ALA A 576 -1.06 24.79 -7.26
C ALA A 576 -1.49 26.16 -6.73
N ALA A 577 -1.97 26.21 -5.47
CA ALA A 577 -2.35 27.44 -4.79
C ALA A 577 -1.16 28.40 -4.67
N ALA A 578 0.02 27.90 -4.26
CA ALA A 578 1.24 28.68 -4.17
C ALA A 578 1.67 29.26 -5.53
N LEU A 579 1.64 28.45 -6.60
CA LEU A 579 1.99 28.89 -7.94
C LEU A 579 1.00 29.96 -8.47
N LEU A 580 -0.31 29.77 -8.28
CA LEU A 580 -1.31 30.75 -8.68
C LEU A 580 -1.17 32.06 -7.92
N ALA A 581 -0.87 32.01 -6.61
CA ALA A 581 -0.61 33.19 -5.79
C ALA A 581 0.63 33.95 -6.28
N GLN A 582 1.75 33.25 -6.54
CA GLN A 582 2.98 33.84 -7.08
C GLN A 582 2.72 34.53 -8.43
N ARG A 583 1.86 33.94 -9.27
CA ARG A 583 1.48 34.49 -10.58
C ARG A 583 0.30 35.47 -10.50
N GLN A 584 -0.23 35.77 -9.31
CA GLN A 584 -1.39 36.65 -9.11
C GLN A 584 -2.62 36.23 -9.95
N GLY A 585 -2.80 34.92 -10.16
CA GLY A 585 -3.86 34.36 -11.01
C GLY A 585 -3.71 34.62 -12.52
N LYS A 586 -2.59 35.20 -12.98
CA LYS A 586 -2.35 35.56 -14.39
C LYS A 586 -1.88 34.36 -15.20
N VAL A 587 -2.82 33.47 -15.53
CA VAL A 587 -2.61 32.26 -16.32
C VAL A 587 -3.66 32.19 -17.43
N ALA A 588 -3.25 31.85 -18.65
CA ALA A 588 -4.15 31.78 -19.81
C ALA A 588 -4.99 30.50 -19.83
N ALA A 589 -4.40 29.39 -19.41
CA ALA A 589 -5.05 28.08 -19.30
C ALA A 589 -4.27 27.17 -18.36
N TRP A 590 -4.95 26.20 -17.76
CA TRP A 590 -4.37 25.20 -16.85
C TRP A 590 -4.73 23.79 -17.30
N ILE A 591 -3.74 23.00 -17.66
CA ILE A 591 -3.92 21.62 -18.09
C ILE A 591 -3.19 20.74 -17.10
N GLU A 592 -3.90 19.82 -16.44
CA GLU A 592 -3.29 18.93 -15.47
C GLU A 592 -3.39 17.47 -15.93
N VAL A 593 -2.35 16.68 -15.66
CA VAL A 593 -2.33 15.26 -15.93
C VAL A 593 -2.30 14.51 -14.60
N ASP A 594 -3.27 13.63 -14.42
CA ASP A 594 -3.44 12.85 -13.21
C ASP A 594 -3.76 11.38 -13.55
N ALA A 595 -3.14 10.46 -12.81
CA ALA A 595 -3.37 9.02 -12.91
C ALA A 595 -3.44 8.46 -14.35
N VAL A 596 -2.49 8.83 -15.22
CA VAL A 596 -2.33 8.22 -16.56
C VAL A 596 -1.31 7.09 -16.55
N GLY A 597 -1.44 6.15 -17.49
CA GLY A 597 -0.40 5.14 -17.77
C GLY A 597 -0.86 3.70 -17.66
N ILE A 598 -1.92 3.43 -16.91
CA ILE A 598 -2.53 2.09 -16.88
C ILE A 598 -3.72 2.10 -17.86
N PRO A 599 -3.70 1.29 -18.93
CA PRO A 599 -4.82 1.20 -19.86
C PRO A 599 -6.02 0.53 -19.20
N GLN A 600 -7.24 0.93 -19.57
CA GLN A 600 -8.46 0.33 -19.06
C GLN A 600 -8.59 -1.13 -19.55
N ARG A 601 -8.70 -2.08 -18.61
CA ARG A 601 -8.81 -3.52 -18.91
C ARG A 601 -9.99 -3.81 -19.85
N GLY A 602 -9.79 -4.72 -20.80
CA GLY A 602 -10.82 -5.17 -21.74
C GLY A 602 -11.20 -4.15 -22.81
N THR A 603 -10.55 -2.99 -22.85
CA THR A 603 -10.76 -2.00 -23.91
C THR A 603 -9.78 -2.18 -25.05
N ARG A 604 -10.27 -1.88 -26.25
CA ARG A 604 -9.56 -2.06 -27.52
C ARG A 604 -8.68 -0.85 -27.90
N ALA A 605 -8.66 0.21 -27.11
CA ALA A 605 -7.94 1.46 -27.36
C ALA A 605 -7.56 2.15 -26.05
N GLY A 606 -6.55 3.02 -26.06
CA GLY A 606 -6.22 3.87 -24.91
C GLY A 606 -7.31 4.93 -24.68
N HIS A 607 -8.24 4.65 -23.76
CA HIS A 607 -9.28 5.57 -23.35
C HIS A 607 -8.74 6.61 -22.36
N LEU A 608 -9.14 7.87 -22.55
CA LEU A 608 -8.82 8.98 -21.66
C LEU A 608 -10.10 9.70 -21.25
N ARG A 609 -10.15 10.12 -19.99
CA ARG A 609 -11.18 10.98 -19.41
C ARG A 609 -10.64 12.40 -19.28
N LEU A 610 -11.42 13.37 -19.73
CA LEU A 610 -11.12 14.80 -19.60
C LEU A 610 -12.14 15.44 -18.65
N GLU A 611 -11.74 15.74 -17.43
CA GLU A 611 -12.59 16.41 -16.45
C GLU A 611 -12.55 17.93 -16.71
N ALA A 612 -13.63 18.50 -17.23
CA ALA A 612 -13.69 19.89 -17.64
C ALA A 612 -15.10 20.48 -17.46
N THR A 613 -15.20 21.75 -17.10
CA THR A 613 -16.50 22.42 -17.01
C THR A 613 -17.05 22.82 -18.39
N LYS A 614 -18.37 22.88 -18.52
CA LYS A 614 -19.07 23.22 -19.79
C LYS A 614 -18.73 24.60 -20.35
N GLN A 615 -18.20 25.51 -19.53
CA GLN A 615 -17.92 26.90 -19.93
C GLN A 615 -16.71 27.06 -20.88
N LEU A 616 -15.95 25.99 -21.17
CA LEU A 616 -14.61 26.11 -21.74
C LEU A 616 -14.32 25.15 -22.92
N ALA A 617 -15.31 24.88 -23.78
CA ALA A 617 -15.29 23.83 -24.81
C ALA A 617 -14.08 23.83 -25.78
N ARG A 618 -13.37 24.94 -25.98
CA ARG A 618 -12.29 25.04 -26.98
C ARG A 618 -11.01 24.29 -26.61
N LEU A 619 -10.61 24.35 -25.34
CA LEU A 619 -9.33 23.79 -24.89
C LEU A 619 -9.38 22.25 -24.80
N PRO A 620 -10.39 21.63 -24.15
CA PRO A 620 -10.56 20.17 -24.19
C PRO A 620 -10.76 19.65 -25.62
N ALA A 621 -11.44 20.39 -26.50
CA ALA A 621 -11.63 19.98 -27.89
C ALA A 621 -10.31 19.91 -28.70
N ALA A 622 -9.35 20.78 -28.41
CA ALA A 622 -8.02 20.72 -29.03
C ALA A 622 -7.28 19.44 -28.61
N PHE A 623 -7.38 19.05 -27.33
CA PHE A 623 -6.83 17.80 -26.85
C PHE A 623 -7.55 16.58 -27.44
N VAL A 624 -8.88 16.55 -27.47
CA VAL A 624 -9.66 15.44 -28.08
C VAL A 624 -9.24 15.20 -29.53
N ARG A 625 -9.03 16.27 -30.30
CA ARG A 625 -8.55 16.18 -31.68
C ARG A 625 -7.16 15.56 -31.75
N SER A 626 -6.21 16.09 -30.98
CA SER A 626 -4.82 15.62 -30.94
C SER A 626 -4.73 14.16 -30.47
N ALA A 627 -5.53 13.77 -29.48
CA ALA A 627 -5.62 12.39 -28.99
C ALA A 627 -6.12 11.44 -30.09
N LYS A 628 -7.15 11.84 -30.84
CA LYS A 628 -7.68 11.05 -31.96
C LYS A 628 -6.63 10.85 -33.07
N GLU A 629 -5.83 11.88 -33.35
CA GLU A 629 -4.78 11.82 -34.38
C GLU A 629 -3.68 10.80 -34.05
N VAL A 630 -3.44 10.52 -32.77
CA VAL A 630 -2.48 9.51 -32.30
C VAL A 630 -3.13 8.18 -31.91
N GLY A 631 -4.40 7.96 -32.27
CA GLY A 631 -5.10 6.70 -32.03
C GLY A 631 -5.68 6.51 -30.61
N LEU A 632 -5.72 7.57 -29.79
CA LEU A 632 -6.35 7.55 -28.46
C LEU A 632 -7.82 7.99 -28.53
N VAL A 633 -8.60 7.57 -27.53
CA VAL A 633 -10.02 7.93 -27.41
C VAL A 633 -10.23 8.78 -26.16
N ALA A 634 -10.29 10.10 -26.31
CA ALA A 634 -10.56 11.02 -25.22
C ALA A 634 -12.05 11.42 -25.15
N ARG A 635 -12.64 11.37 -23.96
CA ARG A 635 -14.03 11.77 -23.70
C ARG A 635 -14.08 12.88 -22.66
N VAL A 636 -14.92 13.89 -22.90
CA VAL A 636 -15.12 14.99 -21.96
C VAL A 636 -16.17 14.59 -20.93
N HIS A 637 -15.84 14.77 -19.66
CA HIS A 637 -16.69 14.56 -18.51
C HIS A 637 -16.92 15.91 -17.82
N PRO A 638 -18.19 16.30 -17.58
CA PRO A 638 -18.52 17.63 -17.06
C PRO A 638 -18.23 17.80 -15.56
N GLU A 639 -18.00 16.70 -14.85
CA GLU A 639 -17.75 16.65 -13.41
C GLU A 639 -16.25 16.50 -13.14
N ILE A 640 -15.77 17.28 -12.18
CA ILE A 640 -14.39 17.25 -11.70
C ILE A 640 -14.39 16.41 -10.44
N GLU A 641 -13.97 15.16 -10.56
CA GLU A 641 -13.85 14.21 -9.46
C GLU A 641 -12.46 14.33 -8.80
N SER A 642 -11.48 14.91 -9.52
CA SER A 642 -10.10 15.08 -9.07
C SER A 642 -9.93 16.36 -8.24
N GLU A 643 -10.66 16.46 -7.12
CA GLU A 643 -10.69 17.65 -6.27
C GLU A 643 -9.32 18.03 -5.67
N HIS A 644 -8.39 17.07 -5.63
CA HIS A 644 -7.02 17.25 -5.14
C HIS A 644 -6.07 17.92 -6.17
N THR A 645 -6.49 18.07 -7.43
CA THR A 645 -5.69 18.73 -8.48
C THR A 645 -5.75 20.26 -8.37
N GLY A 646 -4.91 20.97 -9.12
CA GLY A 646 -4.97 22.43 -9.25
C GLY A 646 -6.15 22.96 -10.08
N VAL A 647 -6.85 22.10 -10.84
CA VAL A 647 -7.94 22.49 -11.74
C VAL A 647 -9.13 23.14 -11.03
N PRO A 648 -9.68 22.59 -9.92
CA PRO A 648 -10.70 23.26 -9.13
C PRO A 648 -10.32 24.68 -8.71
N LEU A 649 -9.06 24.90 -8.31
CA LEU A 649 -8.55 26.22 -7.94
C LEU A 649 -8.49 27.13 -9.16
N ALA A 650 -7.91 26.69 -10.27
CA ALA A 650 -7.83 27.48 -11.50
C ALA A 650 -9.21 27.96 -11.97
N ILE A 651 -10.24 27.10 -11.90
CA ILE A 651 -11.62 27.45 -12.25
C ILE A 651 -12.19 28.54 -11.33
N ARG A 652 -11.89 28.50 -10.03
CA ARG A 652 -12.30 29.56 -9.08
C ARG A 652 -11.68 30.92 -9.43
N TYR A 653 -10.51 30.93 -10.05
CA TYR A 653 -9.86 32.13 -10.60
C TYR A 653 -10.38 32.53 -12.00
N GLY A 654 -11.35 31.81 -12.57
CA GLY A 654 -11.85 32.05 -13.92
C GLY A 654 -10.90 31.60 -15.04
N ILE A 655 -9.91 30.77 -14.72
CA ILE A 655 -8.91 30.28 -15.68
C ILE A 655 -9.48 29.06 -16.43
N PRO A 656 -9.38 28.99 -17.76
CA PRO A 656 -9.68 27.81 -18.54
C PRO A 656 -8.90 26.58 -18.08
N ALA A 657 -9.56 25.53 -17.57
CA ALA A 657 -8.86 24.38 -17.00
C ALA A 657 -9.51 23.02 -17.27
N PHE A 658 -8.70 21.97 -17.33
CA PHE A 658 -9.16 20.57 -17.36
C PHE A 658 -8.08 19.59 -16.86
N VAL A 659 -8.52 18.42 -16.37
CA VAL A 659 -7.65 17.30 -15.98
C VAL A 659 -7.72 16.20 -17.04
N ILE A 660 -6.59 15.61 -17.42
CA ILE A 660 -6.49 14.41 -18.25
C ILE A 660 -6.24 13.22 -17.34
N ARG A 661 -7.08 12.17 -17.46
CA ARG A 661 -6.96 10.94 -16.68
C ARG A 661 -7.06 9.69 -17.54
N GLY A 662 -6.39 8.62 -17.11
CA GLY A 662 -6.52 7.30 -17.72
C GLY A 662 -7.65 6.46 -17.11
N ARG A 663 -8.04 6.75 -15.86
CA ARG A 663 -8.90 5.91 -15.01
C ARG A 663 -9.80 6.76 -14.10
N THR A 664 -10.85 6.16 -13.54
CA THR A 664 -11.73 6.84 -12.56
C THR A 664 -11.07 6.91 -11.17
N PRO A 665 -11.49 7.82 -10.26
CA PRO A 665 -10.98 7.83 -8.89
C PRO A 665 -11.22 6.52 -8.14
N GLU A 666 -12.33 5.81 -8.39
CA GLU A 666 -12.55 4.51 -7.74
C GLU A 666 -11.56 3.46 -8.25
N GLU A 667 -11.26 3.50 -9.55
CA GLU A 667 -10.27 2.63 -10.16
C GLU A 667 -8.84 2.91 -9.65
N THR A 668 -8.50 4.17 -9.34
CA THR A 668 -7.18 4.55 -8.81
C THR A 668 -7.05 4.36 -7.30
N ALA A 669 -8.13 4.53 -6.54
CA ALA A 669 -8.15 4.21 -5.10
C ALA A 669 -7.80 2.73 -4.83
N GLY A 670 -8.20 1.82 -5.74
CA GLY A 670 -7.78 0.42 -5.69
C GLY A 670 -6.28 0.20 -5.97
N ASP A 671 -5.62 1.12 -6.67
CA ASP A 671 -4.19 1.03 -6.98
C ASP A 671 -3.29 1.44 -5.81
N ALA A 672 -3.77 2.33 -4.92
CA ALA A 672 -3.02 2.72 -3.71
C ALA A 672 -2.71 1.52 -2.79
N ALA A 673 -3.49 0.45 -2.91
CA ALA A 673 -3.32 -0.82 -2.22
C ALA A 673 -2.55 -1.88 -3.05
N LEU A 674 -1.94 -1.50 -4.18
CA LEU A 674 -1.11 -2.41 -4.98
C LEU A 674 0.36 -2.35 -4.53
N PRO A 675 1.08 -3.47 -4.66
CA PRO A 675 2.53 -3.47 -4.59
C PRO A 675 3.14 -2.67 -5.75
N LEU A 676 4.13 -1.84 -5.47
CA LEU A 676 4.77 -0.97 -6.47
C LEU A 676 5.32 -1.74 -7.68
N ALA A 677 5.90 -2.92 -7.47
CA ALA A 677 6.43 -3.74 -8.57
C ALA A 677 5.34 -4.13 -9.56
N VAL A 678 4.13 -4.44 -9.06
CA VAL A 678 2.96 -4.80 -9.87
C VAL A 678 2.43 -3.57 -10.59
N GLU A 679 2.32 -2.46 -9.86
CA GLU A 679 1.87 -1.19 -10.43
C GLU A 679 2.78 -0.74 -11.60
N ARG A 680 4.11 -0.84 -11.43
CA ARG A 680 5.10 -0.57 -12.50
C ARG A 680 4.91 -1.48 -13.72
N GLN A 681 4.62 -2.76 -13.52
CA GLN A 681 4.36 -3.71 -14.62
C GLN A 681 3.10 -3.36 -15.41
N ARG A 682 2.11 -2.72 -14.76
CA ARG A 682 0.87 -2.27 -15.41
C ARG A 682 1.02 -0.96 -16.19
N ILE A 683 2.12 -0.22 -16.02
CA ILE A 683 2.36 1.01 -16.77
C ILE A 683 2.64 0.69 -18.24
N SER A 684 1.77 1.18 -19.11
CA SER A 684 1.99 1.22 -20.55
C SER A 684 2.75 2.47 -20.95
N TYR A 685 4.05 2.32 -21.20
CA TYR A 685 4.88 3.41 -21.71
C TYR A 685 4.47 3.85 -23.12
N ASP A 686 3.80 2.99 -23.89
CA ASP A 686 3.21 3.37 -25.17
C ASP A 686 2.05 4.36 -24.98
N LEU A 687 1.15 4.09 -24.03
CA LEU A 687 0.08 5.02 -23.68
C LEU A 687 0.63 6.37 -23.24
N LEU A 688 1.61 6.38 -22.33
CA LEU A 688 2.25 7.61 -21.84
C LEU A 688 2.88 8.42 -22.97
N ALA A 689 3.57 7.77 -23.92
CA ALA A 689 4.19 8.45 -25.06
C ALA A 689 3.14 9.08 -26.00
N LEU A 690 2.01 8.40 -26.24
CA LEU A 690 0.92 8.94 -27.05
C LEU A 690 0.22 10.10 -26.34
N VAL A 691 -0.01 10.01 -25.02
CA VAL A 691 -0.57 11.11 -24.22
C VAL A 691 0.37 12.32 -24.28
N ALA A 692 1.68 12.13 -24.11
CA ALA A 692 2.66 13.21 -24.18
C ALA A 692 2.64 13.90 -25.56
N LYS A 693 2.55 13.13 -26.65
CA LYS A 693 2.44 13.69 -28.01
C LYS A 693 1.17 14.51 -28.18
N ALA A 694 0.01 13.95 -27.84
CA ALA A 694 -1.29 14.62 -27.96
C ALA A 694 -1.35 15.90 -27.10
N LEU A 695 -0.81 15.84 -25.87
CA LEU A 695 -0.77 16.98 -24.97
C LEU A 695 0.16 18.08 -25.50
N ALA A 696 1.36 17.74 -25.99
CA ALA A 696 2.26 18.73 -26.58
C ALA A 696 1.63 19.44 -27.78
N ASP A 697 0.89 18.72 -28.64
CA ASP A 697 0.17 19.31 -29.77
C ASP A 697 -0.95 20.26 -29.29
N ALA A 698 -1.79 19.81 -28.37
CA ALA A 698 -2.87 20.62 -27.81
C ALA A 698 -2.36 21.88 -27.09
N THR A 699 -1.28 21.76 -26.31
CA THR A 699 -0.62 22.90 -25.63
C THR A 699 0.01 23.86 -26.63
N THR A 700 0.57 23.37 -27.73
CA THR A 700 1.09 24.23 -28.81
C THR A 700 -0.02 25.11 -29.36
N VAL A 701 -1.18 24.53 -29.67
CA VAL A 701 -2.37 25.26 -30.15
C VAL A 701 -2.87 26.26 -29.09
N ALA A 702 -2.95 25.84 -27.81
CA ALA A 702 -3.39 26.71 -26.72
C ALA A 702 -2.47 27.92 -26.50
N ALA A 703 -1.15 27.74 -26.71
CA ALA A 703 -0.16 28.80 -26.64
C ALA A 703 -0.04 29.64 -27.93
N GLY A 704 -0.93 29.42 -28.91
CA GLY A 704 -0.97 30.13 -30.18
C GLY A 704 0.10 29.70 -31.19
N GLY A 705 0.68 28.50 -31.04
CA GLY A 705 1.50 27.90 -32.09
C GLY A 705 0.65 27.42 -33.27
N MET A 706 1.28 27.30 -34.44
CA MET A 706 0.71 26.67 -35.64
C MET A 706 1.12 25.21 -35.75
#